data_AF-A0A2N3F7B0-F1
#
_entry.id   AF-A0A2N3F7B0-F1
#
_cell.length_a   1.000
_cell.length_b   1.000
_cell.length_c   1.000
_cell.angle_alpha   90.00
_cell.angle_beta   90.00
_cell.angle_gamma   90.00
#
_symmetry.space_group_name_H-M   'P 1'
#
loop_
_entity.id
_entity.type
_entity.pdbx_description
1 polymer ?
#
loop_
_entity_poly.entity_id
_entity_poly.type
_entity_poly.pdbx_seq_one_letter_code
_entity_poly.pdbx_strand_id
1 'polypeptide(L)'
;MQARRGSIALAAASALVLLLLAAPAFASSINVTLKTDHLVYYPGQTVRITAVARYASGRALTLARVRSVSLYAPGGALMINRAGMAYRGNGTYAYTFKVPSRGRQGIWTARSEIRDRYGNRTITIRRFRVRDPKPPRPVPSPPPAPSPTSTPAPTPVPPGAGPHATLQWSGYPTTCRGCHASEFNAVHQSLHYQWQSAAPDNTIKTGTLQGKLTNAMNAYCISVLGNWTTCGKCHTGRGAQPVNTSSPTAAQLDNIDCLVCHNEAYALARVRLADGSMGPASGTAQSTLDSYVRNIAKPTRTNCLKCHAYAGGGDAVKRGDISSVQMNTADGNHDVHMATSRGNLACQSCHKFVDHKVTGKGSDLESTDYAAEIKCATTECHPTRVNGGHATAAVNSHIAHVACQTCHIPVYGKVATEMSRDWRVPGIPGDVPSHPSQVKQSNVTPTYKWWNRKTANYLKGDAAAYDPATGTYHMEVLQGGVSGDTTNKIYPFKYKVAYQPMRTAGSILVALDTNQYLNINGNYGTSVQNGLFNMGFGQNDPYTTVKTDTYQLLNHTIADAQSAGGVLKCADCHGSTTRIDLKGQLGYSLKGSSGTVCTQCHGSETWEGYAEGHKVHVTEKKYDCSWCHDFSRPERGLRKP
;
A
#
# COMPACT_ATOMS: atom_id res chain seq x y z
N MET A 1 -40.01 23.71 -82.49
CA MET A 1 -38.83 22.85 -82.70
C MET A 1 -38.70 21.90 -81.52
N GLN A 2 -38.70 20.60 -81.84
CA GLN A 2 -38.37 19.37 -81.09
C GLN A 2 -38.76 19.17 -79.60
N ALA A 3 -39.52 18.08 -79.42
CA ALA A 3 -40.21 17.59 -78.25
C ALA A 3 -39.37 16.66 -77.35
N ARG A 4 -39.76 16.51 -76.07
CA ARG A 4 -39.65 15.25 -75.34
C ARG A 4 -40.91 14.96 -74.53
N ARG A 5 -41.40 13.74 -74.72
CA ARG A 5 -42.74 13.23 -74.41
C ARG A 5 -42.95 13.00 -72.92
N GLY A 6 -44.09 13.46 -72.40
CA GLY A 6 -44.72 12.94 -71.20
C GLY A 6 -45.74 11.84 -71.54
N SER A 7 -45.96 10.94 -70.60
CA SER A 7 -47.08 9.99 -70.48
C SER A 7 -46.85 9.18 -69.19
N ILE A 8 -47.80 8.75 -68.37
CA ILE A 8 -49.25 8.85 -68.23
C ILE A 8 -49.50 8.45 -66.76
N ALA A 9 -50.47 9.08 -66.10
CA ALA A 9 -50.92 8.73 -64.76
C ALA A 9 -51.95 7.59 -64.81
N LEU A 10 -51.89 6.65 -63.86
CA LEU A 10 -53.05 5.88 -63.41
C LEU A 10 -52.92 5.61 -61.90
N ALA A 11 -53.97 5.95 -61.16
CA ALA A 11 -54.09 5.82 -59.72
C ALA A 11 -54.72 4.48 -59.32
N ALA A 12 -54.25 3.88 -58.24
CA ALA A 12 -55.01 2.94 -57.40
C ALA A 12 -54.43 2.90 -55.98
N ALA A 13 -55.33 2.86 -55.00
CA ALA A 13 -55.13 3.15 -53.58
C ALA A 13 -54.18 2.19 -52.83
N SER A 14 -53.40 2.75 -51.89
CA SER A 14 -52.65 2.00 -50.88
C SER A 14 -53.14 2.37 -49.48
N ALA A 15 -53.78 1.39 -48.84
CA ALA A 15 -54.15 1.42 -47.44
C ALA A 15 -52.90 1.39 -46.54
N LEU A 16 -52.94 2.22 -45.50
CA LEU A 16 -51.94 2.37 -44.47
C LEU A 16 -51.85 1.08 -43.64
N VAL A 17 -50.80 0.27 -43.86
CA VAL A 17 -50.41 -0.82 -42.94
C VAL A 17 -49.27 -0.29 -42.07
N LEU A 18 -49.57 -0.09 -40.79
CA LEU A 18 -48.61 0.27 -39.76
C LEU A 18 -47.70 -0.94 -39.51
N LEU A 19 -46.54 -0.98 -40.19
CA LEU A 19 -45.51 -2.00 -39.95
C LEU A 19 -44.78 -1.64 -38.63
N LEU A 20 -45.20 -2.25 -37.53
CA LEU A 20 -44.38 -2.35 -36.32
C LEU A 20 -43.13 -3.18 -36.66
N LEU A 21 -42.05 -2.49 -37.02
CA LEU A 21 -40.71 -3.08 -37.07
C LEU A 21 -40.36 -3.53 -35.65
N ALA A 22 -40.45 -4.85 -35.41
CA ALA A 22 -39.87 -5.48 -34.25
C ALA A 22 -38.36 -5.20 -34.27
N ALA A 23 -37.90 -4.34 -33.36
CA ALA A 23 -36.48 -4.18 -33.08
C ALA A 23 -35.89 -5.57 -32.76
N PRO A 24 -34.70 -5.92 -33.28
CA PRO A 24 -34.06 -7.18 -32.91
C PRO A 24 -33.85 -7.15 -31.39
N ALA A 25 -34.48 -8.09 -30.68
CA ALA A 25 -34.31 -8.26 -29.26
C ALA A 25 -32.80 -8.38 -28.99
N PHE A 26 -32.23 -7.40 -28.29
CA PHE A 26 -30.84 -7.42 -27.84
C PHE A 26 -30.56 -8.80 -27.22
N ALA A 27 -29.65 -9.57 -27.82
CA ALA A 27 -29.22 -10.84 -27.27
C ALA A 27 -28.59 -10.57 -25.89
N SER A 28 -29.36 -10.80 -24.82
CA SER A 28 -28.90 -10.54 -23.46
C SER A 28 -27.81 -11.54 -23.11
N SER A 29 -26.56 -11.08 -22.97
CA SER A 29 -25.45 -11.92 -22.53
C SER A 29 -25.67 -12.45 -21.10
N ILE A 30 -25.16 -13.66 -20.83
CA ILE A 30 -25.24 -14.31 -19.51
C ILE A 30 -23.89 -14.16 -18.81
N ASN A 31 -23.89 -13.55 -17.63
CA ASN A 31 -22.76 -13.52 -16.71
C ASN A 31 -22.84 -14.71 -15.76
N VAL A 32 -21.79 -15.54 -15.73
CA VAL A 32 -21.73 -16.73 -14.87
C VAL A 32 -20.51 -16.65 -13.96
N THR A 33 -20.75 -16.58 -12.65
CA THR A 33 -19.70 -16.68 -11.63
C THR A 33 -19.61 -18.12 -11.13
N LEU A 34 -18.47 -18.79 -11.37
CA LEU A 34 -18.21 -20.14 -10.89
C LEU A 34 -17.34 -20.12 -9.63
N LYS A 35 -17.81 -20.75 -8.56
CA LYS A 35 -17.15 -20.84 -7.26
C LYS A 35 -17.00 -22.29 -6.83
N THR A 36 -16.00 -22.52 -6.00
CA THR A 36 -15.82 -23.72 -5.19
C THR A 36 -15.89 -23.29 -3.72
N ASP A 37 -16.40 -24.14 -2.84
CA ASP A 37 -16.50 -23.84 -1.39
C ASP A 37 -15.14 -23.63 -0.72
N HIS A 38 -14.09 -24.26 -1.26
CA HIS A 38 -12.70 -24.04 -0.87
C HIS A 38 -11.81 -23.85 -2.10
N LEU A 39 -10.61 -23.32 -1.89
CA LEU A 39 -9.57 -23.21 -2.92
C LEU A 39 -8.58 -24.38 -2.88
N VAL A 40 -8.56 -25.12 -1.78
CA VAL A 40 -7.68 -26.27 -1.54
C VAL A 40 -8.51 -27.40 -0.95
N TYR A 41 -8.33 -28.60 -1.48
CA TYR A 41 -8.94 -29.83 -1.01
C TYR A 41 -7.87 -30.89 -0.77
N TYR A 42 -8.19 -31.83 0.09
CA TYR A 42 -7.40 -33.03 0.34
C TYR A 42 -8.05 -34.23 -0.37
N PRO A 43 -7.28 -35.26 -0.74
CA PRO A 43 -7.85 -36.52 -1.22
C PRO A 43 -8.97 -37.02 -0.30
N GLY A 44 -10.09 -37.44 -0.89
CA GLY A 44 -11.29 -37.87 -0.15
C GLY A 44 -12.27 -36.76 0.23
N GLN A 45 -11.90 -35.47 0.15
CA GLN A 45 -12.82 -34.36 0.45
C GLN A 45 -13.83 -34.11 -0.68
N THR A 46 -14.96 -33.50 -0.33
CA THR A 46 -16.00 -33.13 -1.29
C THR A 46 -15.84 -31.68 -1.72
N VAL A 47 -15.70 -31.46 -3.02
CA VAL A 47 -15.72 -30.15 -3.69
C VAL A 47 -17.17 -29.76 -3.95
N ARG A 48 -17.64 -28.64 -3.40
CA ARG A 48 -18.95 -28.06 -3.74
C ARG A 48 -18.75 -26.94 -4.76
N ILE A 49 -19.24 -27.15 -5.96
CA ILE A 49 -19.12 -26.25 -7.10
C ILE A 49 -20.44 -25.51 -7.27
N THR A 50 -20.39 -24.18 -7.35
CA THR A 50 -21.58 -23.32 -7.49
C THR A 50 -21.40 -22.36 -8.65
N ALA A 51 -22.29 -22.39 -9.63
CA ALA A 51 -22.39 -21.44 -10.74
C ALA A 51 -23.58 -20.49 -10.49
N VAL A 52 -23.32 -19.19 -10.37
CA VAL A 52 -24.36 -18.17 -10.26
C VAL A 52 -24.48 -17.49 -11.63
N ALA A 53 -25.62 -17.69 -12.30
CA ALA A 53 -25.90 -17.17 -13.63
C ALA A 53 -26.92 -16.03 -13.59
N ARG A 54 -26.56 -14.89 -14.19
CA ARG A 54 -27.40 -13.69 -14.31
C ARG A 54 -27.35 -13.15 -15.73
N TYR A 55 -28.44 -12.57 -16.19
CA TYR A 55 -28.43 -11.74 -17.40
C TYR A 55 -27.63 -10.45 -17.14
N ALA A 56 -27.17 -9.80 -18.22
CA ALA A 56 -26.50 -8.49 -18.13
C ALA A 56 -27.30 -7.43 -17.35
N SER A 57 -28.64 -7.53 -17.35
CA SER A 57 -29.54 -6.69 -16.55
C SER A 57 -29.55 -6.99 -15.05
N GLY A 58 -28.74 -7.95 -14.57
CA GLY A 58 -28.71 -8.39 -13.17
C GLY A 58 -29.78 -9.43 -12.80
N ARG A 59 -30.78 -9.63 -13.68
CA ARG A 59 -31.85 -10.62 -13.47
C ARG A 59 -31.30 -12.04 -13.42
N ALA A 60 -31.73 -12.83 -12.43
CA ALA A 60 -31.31 -14.22 -12.28
C ALA A 60 -31.75 -15.10 -13.45
N LEU A 61 -30.86 -15.95 -13.95
CA LEU A 61 -31.20 -16.97 -14.94
C LEU A 61 -31.80 -18.19 -14.24
N THR A 62 -33.12 -18.26 -14.16
CA THR A 62 -33.83 -19.34 -13.43
C THR A 62 -34.00 -20.61 -14.28
N LEU A 63 -34.03 -20.48 -15.61
CA LEU A 63 -34.22 -21.59 -16.56
C LEU A 63 -33.05 -21.66 -17.55
N ALA A 64 -32.15 -22.63 -17.34
CA ALA A 64 -31.04 -22.94 -18.24
C ALA A 64 -31.29 -24.26 -18.98
N ARG A 65 -31.16 -24.24 -20.31
CA ARG A 65 -31.20 -25.43 -21.19
C ARG A 65 -29.98 -26.32 -20.99
N VAL A 66 -28.81 -25.72 -20.81
CA VAL A 66 -27.58 -26.44 -20.45
C VAL A 66 -27.11 -25.90 -19.10
N ARG A 67 -26.84 -26.82 -18.17
CA ARG A 67 -26.28 -26.53 -16.85
C ARG A 67 -25.34 -27.65 -16.47
N SER A 68 -24.12 -27.61 -16.97
CA SER A 68 -23.18 -28.71 -16.78
C SER A 68 -21.84 -28.26 -16.22
N VAL A 69 -21.14 -29.19 -15.57
CA VAL A 69 -19.76 -29.01 -15.15
C VAL A 69 -18.91 -30.19 -15.61
N SER A 70 -17.75 -29.88 -16.18
CA SER A 70 -16.67 -30.85 -16.39
C SER A 70 -15.55 -30.61 -15.40
N LEU A 71 -14.93 -31.67 -14.90
CA LEU A 71 -13.76 -31.61 -14.04
C LEU A 71 -12.56 -32.22 -14.72
N TYR A 72 -11.44 -31.52 -14.67
CA TYR A 72 -10.16 -31.98 -15.18
C TYR A 72 -9.16 -32.05 -14.04
N ALA A 73 -8.49 -33.19 -13.91
CA ALA A 73 -7.33 -33.37 -13.05
C ALA A 73 -6.10 -32.65 -13.65
N PRO A 74 -5.01 -32.52 -12.86
CA PRO A 74 -3.74 -31.97 -13.34
C PRO A 74 -3.26 -32.72 -14.60
N GLY A 75 -2.73 -31.96 -15.56
CA GLY A 75 -2.35 -32.49 -16.88
C GLY A 75 -3.50 -32.62 -17.88
N GLY A 76 -4.71 -32.16 -17.54
CA GLY A 76 -5.86 -32.12 -18.47
C GLY A 76 -6.68 -33.40 -18.56
N ALA A 77 -6.39 -34.40 -17.71
CA ALA A 77 -7.18 -35.64 -17.66
C ALA A 77 -8.62 -35.35 -17.24
N LEU A 78 -9.59 -35.75 -18.07
CA LEU A 78 -11.02 -35.54 -17.81
C LEU A 78 -11.51 -36.51 -16.74
N MET A 79 -12.01 -35.99 -15.63
CA MET A 79 -12.48 -36.77 -14.47
C MET A 79 -14.00 -36.82 -14.39
N ILE A 80 -14.67 -35.73 -14.77
CA ILE A 80 -16.12 -35.65 -14.88
C ILE A 80 -16.42 -34.98 -16.21
N ASN A 81 -17.27 -35.62 -17.03
CA ASN A 81 -17.66 -35.10 -18.32
C ASN A 81 -19.09 -34.53 -18.27
N ARG A 82 -19.23 -33.20 -18.34
CA ARG A 82 -20.51 -32.50 -18.49
C ARG A 82 -21.62 -32.98 -17.55
N ALA A 83 -21.31 -33.20 -16.27
CA ALA A 83 -22.31 -33.59 -15.28
C ALA A 83 -23.33 -32.47 -15.05
N GLY A 84 -24.60 -32.83 -14.89
CA GLY A 84 -25.69 -31.88 -14.65
C GLY A 84 -25.56 -31.18 -13.30
N MET A 85 -25.69 -29.85 -13.29
CA MET A 85 -25.75 -29.04 -12.07
C MET A 85 -27.20 -28.88 -11.62
N ALA A 86 -27.45 -29.03 -10.32
CA ALA A 86 -28.78 -28.91 -9.74
C ALA A 86 -29.11 -27.45 -9.42
N TYR A 87 -30.31 -26.99 -9.77
CA TYR A 87 -30.76 -25.63 -9.45
C TYR A 87 -30.99 -25.46 -7.94
N ARG A 88 -30.62 -24.30 -7.40
CA ARG A 88 -30.67 -23.95 -5.96
C ARG A 88 -31.38 -22.62 -5.70
N GLY A 89 -32.05 -22.05 -6.70
CA GLY A 89 -32.75 -20.76 -6.57
C GLY A 89 -31.89 -19.55 -6.97
N ASN A 90 -32.55 -18.44 -7.30
CA ASN A 90 -31.93 -17.14 -7.62
C ASN A 90 -30.76 -17.24 -8.65
N GLY A 91 -30.92 -18.07 -9.69
CA GLY A 91 -29.91 -18.25 -10.73
C GLY A 91 -28.70 -19.10 -10.32
N THR A 92 -28.79 -19.81 -9.19
CA THR A 92 -27.70 -20.63 -8.66
C THR A 92 -27.85 -22.08 -9.10
N TYR A 93 -26.77 -22.66 -9.62
CA TYR A 93 -26.65 -24.07 -9.99
C TYR A 93 -25.47 -24.69 -9.24
N ALA A 94 -25.63 -25.88 -8.68
CA ALA A 94 -24.62 -26.52 -7.83
C ALA A 94 -24.33 -27.96 -8.24
N TYR A 95 -23.08 -28.38 -8.02
CA TYR A 95 -22.64 -29.76 -8.20
C TYR A 95 -21.62 -30.13 -7.12
N THR A 96 -21.61 -31.38 -6.69
CA THR A 96 -20.65 -31.87 -5.69
C THR A 96 -19.79 -32.98 -6.27
N PHE A 97 -18.49 -32.93 -6.01
CA PHE A 97 -17.54 -33.93 -6.48
C PHE A 97 -16.66 -34.40 -5.32
N LYS A 98 -16.60 -35.71 -5.08
CA LYS A 98 -15.65 -36.28 -4.10
C LYS A 98 -14.31 -36.50 -4.78
N VAL A 99 -13.27 -35.83 -4.28
CA VAL A 99 -11.89 -36.05 -4.73
C VAL A 99 -11.52 -37.51 -4.44
N PRO A 100 -10.98 -38.28 -5.41
CA PRO A 100 -10.54 -39.64 -5.14
C PRO A 100 -9.53 -39.69 -3.98
N SER A 101 -9.56 -40.75 -3.18
CA SER A 101 -8.63 -40.93 -2.05
C SER A 101 -7.16 -41.04 -2.49
N ARG A 102 -6.92 -41.41 -3.76
CA ARG A 102 -5.62 -41.32 -4.46
C ARG A 102 -5.65 -40.27 -5.57
N GLY A 103 -6.36 -39.16 -5.34
CA GLY A 103 -6.54 -38.10 -6.33
C GLY A 103 -5.20 -37.48 -6.74
N ARG A 104 -5.01 -37.25 -8.05
CA ARG A 104 -3.81 -36.59 -8.57
C ARG A 104 -3.64 -35.22 -7.91
N GLN A 105 -2.53 -35.03 -7.22
CA GLN A 105 -2.19 -33.75 -6.60
C GLN A 105 -1.88 -32.71 -7.67
N GLY A 106 -2.25 -31.46 -7.42
CA GLY A 106 -2.04 -30.34 -8.33
C GLY A 106 -3.31 -29.53 -8.57
N ILE A 107 -3.32 -28.76 -9.64
CA ILE A 107 -4.42 -27.87 -9.99
C ILE A 107 -5.48 -28.63 -10.80
N TRP A 108 -6.66 -28.74 -10.22
CA TRP A 108 -7.86 -29.23 -10.88
C TRP A 108 -8.64 -28.06 -11.50
N THR A 109 -9.33 -28.34 -12.59
CA THR A 109 -10.11 -27.35 -13.33
C THR A 109 -11.57 -27.77 -13.36
N ALA A 110 -12.45 -26.96 -12.78
CA ALA A 110 -13.89 -27.03 -12.99
C ALA A 110 -14.28 -26.11 -14.14
N ARG A 111 -14.95 -26.64 -15.16
CA ARG A 111 -15.45 -25.91 -16.32
C ARG A 111 -16.96 -26.01 -16.33
N SER A 112 -17.67 -24.93 -16.03
CA SER A 112 -19.13 -24.89 -16.17
C SER A 112 -19.53 -24.41 -17.55
N GLU A 113 -20.57 -25.01 -18.13
CA GLU A 113 -21.27 -24.49 -19.30
C GLU A 113 -22.73 -24.22 -18.91
N ILE A 114 -23.14 -22.95 -19.02
CA ILE A 114 -24.53 -22.52 -18.84
C ILE A 114 -25.05 -22.00 -20.18
N ARG A 115 -26.21 -22.48 -20.60
CA ARG A 115 -26.92 -21.99 -21.80
C ARG A 115 -28.37 -21.70 -21.48
N ASP A 116 -28.87 -20.53 -21.87
CA ASP A 116 -30.27 -20.17 -21.68
C ASP A 116 -31.18 -20.74 -22.80
N ARG A 117 -32.47 -20.36 -22.76
CA ARG A 117 -33.47 -20.78 -23.75
C ARG A 117 -33.29 -20.14 -25.14
N TYR A 118 -32.58 -19.02 -25.22
CA TYR A 118 -32.36 -18.25 -26.44
C TYR A 118 -31.06 -18.64 -27.15
N GLY A 119 -30.28 -19.56 -26.55
CA GLY A 119 -29.02 -20.04 -27.11
C GLY A 119 -27.79 -19.28 -26.62
N ASN A 120 -27.95 -18.27 -25.76
CA ASN A 120 -26.82 -17.57 -25.15
C ASN A 120 -26.04 -18.56 -24.27
N ARG A 121 -24.72 -18.59 -24.44
CA ARG A 121 -23.85 -19.61 -23.85
C ARG A 121 -22.66 -18.96 -23.17
N THR A 122 -22.42 -19.34 -21.92
CA THR A 122 -21.26 -18.89 -21.14
C THR A 122 -20.52 -20.10 -20.58
N ILE A 123 -19.21 -20.12 -20.80
CA ILE A 123 -18.30 -21.08 -20.19
C ILE A 123 -17.48 -20.35 -19.14
N THR A 124 -17.53 -20.82 -17.91
CA THR A 124 -16.71 -20.27 -16.82
C THR A 124 -15.81 -21.35 -16.26
N ILE A 125 -14.57 -20.99 -15.97
CA ILE A 125 -13.58 -21.91 -15.41
C ILE A 125 -13.24 -21.46 -14.00
N ARG A 126 -13.17 -22.43 -13.08
CA ARG A 126 -12.70 -22.27 -11.71
C ARG A 126 -11.63 -23.31 -11.43
N ARG A 127 -10.45 -22.87 -11.02
CA ARG A 127 -9.36 -23.76 -10.61
C ARG A 127 -9.33 -23.91 -9.10
N PHE A 128 -9.05 -25.13 -8.64
CA PHE A 128 -8.85 -25.45 -7.22
C PHE A 128 -7.69 -26.44 -7.08
N ARG A 129 -7.03 -26.45 -5.92
CA ARG A 129 -5.87 -27.32 -5.69
C ARG A 129 -6.28 -28.56 -4.91
N VAL A 130 -5.83 -29.73 -5.34
CA VAL A 130 -5.81 -30.95 -4.51
C VAL A 130 -4.38 -31.18 -4.05
N ARG A 131 -4.14 -31.34 -2.76
CA ARG A 131 -2.82 -31.67 -2.20
C ARG A 131 -2.97 -32.53 -0.96
N ASP A 132 -1.91 -33.20 -0.55
CA ASP A 132 -1.91 -33.90 0.73
C ASP A 132 -1.87 -32.92 1.93
N PRO A 133 -2.42 -33.32 3.09
CA PRO A 133 -2.26 -32.55 4.31
C PRO A 133 -0.78 -32.45 4.67
N LYS A 134 -0.29 -31.22 4.89
CA LYS A 134 1.07 -30.99 5.35
C LYS A 134 1.17 -31.49 6.80
N PRO A 135 2.16 -32.34 7.16
CA PRO A 135 2.36 -32.69 8.56
C PRO A 135 2.67 -31.42 9.38
N PRO A 136 2.22 -31.35 10.65
CA PRO A 136 2.50 -30.22 11.51
C PRO A 136 4.01 -30.01 11.65
N ARG A 137 4.46 -28.75 11.53
CA ARG A 137 5.87 -28.39 11.74
C ARG A 137 6.15 -28.43 13.25
N PRO A 138 7.28 -29.00 13.71
CA PRO A 138 7.69 -28.85 15.10
C PRO A 138 7.87 -27.36 15.42
N VAL A 139 7.24 -26.91 16.51
CA VAL A 139 7.38 -25.57 17.06
C VAL A 139 8.69 -25.53 17.85
N PRO A 140 9.65 -24.63 17.56
CA PRO A 140 10.82 -24.46 18.41
C PRO A 140 10.38 -23.88 19.76
N SER A 141 10.90 -24.45 20.85
CA SER A 141 10.69 -23.94 22.21
C SER A 141 11.20 -22.51 22.34
N PRO A 142 10.48 -21.61 23.02
CA PRO A 142 10.93 -20.24 23.25
C PRO A 142 12.17 -20.24 24.17
N PRO A 143 13.18 -19.38 23.90
CA PRO A 143 14.31 -19.21 24.79
C PRO A 143 13.88 -18.56 26.12
N PRO A 144 14.57 -18.85 27.23
CA PRO A 144 14.23 -18.31 28.54
C PRO A 144 14.40 -16.78 28.57
N ALA A 145 13.42 -16.09 29.15
CA ALA A 145 13.40 -14.65 29.29
C ALA A 145 14.49 -14.17 30.28
N PRO A 146 15.24 -13.10 29.96
CA PRO A 146 16.06 -12.41 30.96
C PRO A 146 15.19 -11.53 31.86
N SER A 147 15.51 -11.54 33.16
CA SER A 147 14.84 -10.75 34.20
C SER A 147 15.01 -9.24 33.99
N PRO A 148 13.95 -8.43 34.15
CA PRO A 148 14.01 -6.98 34.00
C PRO A 148 14.43 -6.26 35.30
N THR A 149 15.30 -5.26 35.18
CA THR A 149 15.54 -4.24 36.22
C THR A 149 14.75 -2.97 35.88
N SER A 150 14.26 -2.30 36.93
CA SER A 150 13.05 -1.49 36.96
C SER A 150 13.24 0.03 36.75
N THR A 151 12.29 0.62 36.02
CA THR A 151 11.68 1.94 36.27
C THR A 151 10.18 1.76 35.94
N PRO A 152 9.24 2.27 36.76
CA PRO A 152 7.92 1.66 36.88
C PRO A 152 7.06 1.87 35.63
N ALA A 153 6.85 0.79 34.89
CA ALA A 153 5.68 0.63 34.03
C ALA A 153 4.42 0.57 34.92
N PRO A 154 3.25 1.03 34.45
CA PRO A 154 1.99 0.77 35.14
C PRO A 154 1.90 -0.73 35.41
N THR A 155 1.57 -1.06 36.66
CA THR A 155 1.46 -2.43 37.17
C THR A 155 0.68 -3.31 36.19
N PRO A 156 1.26 -4.40 35.67
CA PRO A 156 0.50 -5.39 34.92
C PRO A 156 -0.59 -5.95 35.86
N VAL A 157 -1.85 -5.81 35.46
CA VAL A 157 -2.94 -6.52 36.14
C VAL A 157 -2.65 -8.02 35.98
N PRO A 158 -2.67 -8.83 37.08
CA PRO A 158 -2.47 -10.27 36.98
C PRO A 158 -3.43 -10.89 35.96
N PRO A 159 -3.01 -11.92 35.21
CA PRO A 159 -3.91 -12.63 34.31
C PRO A 159 -5.12 -13.15 35.10
N GLY A 160 -6.32 -12.62 34.81
CA GLY A 160 -7.56 -12.99 35.52
C GLY A 160 -8.01 -12.02 36.62
N ALA A 161 -7.39 -10.85 36.78
CA ALA A 161 -7.93 -9.74 37.57
C ALA A 161 -8.40 -8.58 36.66
N GLY A 162 -9.34 -7.75 37.13
CA GLY A 162 -9.83 -6.57 36.40
C GLY A 162 -11.10 -6.77 35.56
N PRO A 163 -11.59 -5.71 34.90
CA PRO A 163 -12.93 -5.68 34.28
C PRO A 163 -13.10 -6.65 33.11
N HIS A 164 -11.99 -7.20 32.58
CA HIS A 164 -11.99 -8.14 31.47
C HIS A 164 -11.83 -9.60 31.91
N ALA A 165 -11.61 -9.90 33.19
CA ALA A 165 -11.19 -11.21 33.68
C ALA A 165 -12.16 -12.36 33.33
N THR A 166 -13.45 -12.07 33.23
CA THR A 166 -14.52 -13.06 32.98
C THR A 166 -14.93 -13.14 31.50
N LEU A 167 -14.32 -12.34 30.61
CA LEU A 167 -14.65 -12.35 29.20
C LEU A 167 -14.35 -13.71 28.57
N GLN A 168 -15.20 -14.12 27.62
CA GLN A 168 -15.02 -15.33 26.82
C GLN A 168 -14.80 -14.94 25.37
N TRP A 169 -13.96 -15.69 24.66
CA TRP A 169 -13.69 -15.46 23.24
C TRP A 169 -14.95 -15.51 22.38
N SER A 170 -15.91 -16.37 22.74
CA SER A 170 -17.19 -16.52 22.05
C SER A 170 -18.01 -15.22 21.97
N GLY A 171 -17.80 -14.28 22.89
CA GLY A 171 -18.43 -12.96 22.89
C GLY A 171 -17.71 -11.90 22.07
N TYR A 172 -16.49 -12.16 21.58
CA TYR A 172 -15.72 -11.18 20.82
C TYR A 172 -16.21 -11.05 19.37
N PRO A 173 -16.37 -9.83 18.84
CA PRO A 173 -16.10 -8.51 19.45
C PRO A 173 -17.32 -7.83 20.09
N THR A 174 -18.50 -8.45 20.00
CA THR A 174 -19.77 -7.86 20.45
C THR A 174 -19.74 -7.40 21.91
N THR A 175 -19.14 -8.20 22.81
CA THR A 175 -19.02 -7.81 24.22
C THR A 175 -18.16 -6.57 24.39
N CYS A 176 -17.06 -6.45 23.63
CA CYS A 176 -16.21 -5.26 23.65
C CYS A 176 -16.97 -4.03 23.16
N ARG A 177 -17.72 -4.16 22.06
CA ARG A 177 -18.54 -3.07 21.52
C ARG A 177 -19.64 -2.62 22.50
N GLY A 178 -20.18 -3.54 23.29
CA GLY A 178 -21.16 -3.23 24.34
C GLY A 178 -20.65 -2.23 25.37
N CYS A 179 -19.35 -2.28 25.71
CA CYS A 179 -18.72 -1.36 26.67
C CYS A 179 -17.95 -0.20 26.00
N HIS A 180 -17.47 -0.38 24.77
CA HIS A 180 -16.58 0.55 24.05
C HIS A 180 -17.19 1.06 22.74
N ALA A 181 -18.49 1.35 22.74
CA ALA A 181 -19.20 1.76 21.53
C ALA A 181 -18.59 3.03 20.89
N SER A 182 -18.13 3.99 21.70
CA SER A 182 -17.43 5.19 21.24
C SER A 182 -16.14 4.86 20.50
N GLU A 183 -15.33 3.97 21.04
CA GLU A 183 -14.04 3.57 20.46
C GLU A 183 -14.24 2.77 19.18
N PHE A 184 -15.26 1.89 19.10
CA PHE A 184 -15.61 1.21 17.86
C PHE A 184 -15.99 2.21 16.76
N ASN A 185 -16.78 3.25 17.07
CA ASN A 185 -17.10 4.30 16.12
C ASN A 185 -15.87 5.13 15.72
N ALA A 186 -15.00 5.46 16.69
CA ALA A 186 -13.77 6.19 16.44
C ALA A 186 -12.81 5.41 15.51
N VAL A 187 -12.59 4.13 15.79
CA VAL A 187 -11.79 3.24 14.92
C VAL A 187 -12.45 3.12 13.55
N HIS A 188 -13.77 2.96 13.48
CA HIS A 188 -14.49 2.91 12.20
C HIS A 188 -14.22 4.14 11.33
N GLN A 189 -14.02 5.32 11.92
CA GLN A 189 -13.76 6.57 11.20
C GLN A 189 -12.26 6.83 10.94
N SER A 190 -11.37 5.98 11.42
CA SER A 190 -9.92 6.14 11.25
C SER A 190 -9.45 5.68 9.87
N LEU A 191 -8.33 6.26 9.40
CA LEU A 191 -7.60 5.78 8.23
C LEU A 191 -7.18 4.31 8.38
N HIS A 192 -6.78 3.88 9.57
CA HIS A 192 -6.33 2.51 9.81
C HIS A 192 -7.40 1.47 9.46
N TYR A 193 -8.67 1.78 9.77
CA TYR A 193 -9.79 0.92 9.40
C TYR A 193 -10.33 1.22 8.00
N GLN A 194 -10.56 2.48 7.63
CA GLN A 194 -11.16 2.80 6.34
C GLN A 194 -10.21 2.62 5.15
N TRP A 195 -8.89 2.64 5.40
CA TRP A 195 -7.84 2.65 4.37
C TRP A 195 -8.03 3.75 3.30
N GLN A 196 -8.73 4.81 3.70
CA GLN A 196 -8.97 6.03 2.95
C GLN A 196 -9.26 7.16 3.93
N SER A 197 -8.85 8.38 3.58
CA SER A 197 -9.17 9.61 4.32
C SER A 197 -8.95 10.81 3.38
N ALA A 198 -9.23 12.01 3.86
CA ALA A 198 -8.90 13.24 3.16
C ALA A 198 -7.37 13.33 2.91
N ALA A 199 -7.00 13.91 1.77
CA ALA A 199 -5.61 14.10 1.35
C ALA A 199 -5.31 15.60 1.15
N PRO A 200 -5.25 16.41 2.23
CA PRO A 200 -5.07 17.86 2.12
C PRO A 200 -3.71 18.26 1.52
N ASP A 201 -2.66 17.43 1.69
CA ASP A 201 -1.32 17.72 1.18
C ASP A 201 -1.04 17.12 -0.21
N ASN A 202 -2.04 16.48 -0.83
CA ASN A 202 -1.91 16.01 -2.22
C ASN A 202 -2.19 17.18 -3.18
N THR A 203 -1.32 17.47 -4.13
CA THR A 203 -1.43 18.67 -4.97
C THR A 203 -2.22 18.50 -6.27
N ILE A 204 -2.61 17.28 -6.65
CA ILE A 204 -3.31 17.05 -7.94
C ILE A 204 -4.81 16.84 -7.78
N LYS A 205 -5.27 16.24 -6.67
CA LYS A 205 -6.70 15.98 -6.40
C LYS A 205 -7.05 16.22 -4.93
N THR A 206 -6.92 17.48 -4.51
CA THR A 206 -7.34 17.92 -3.17
C THR A 206 -8.83 17.63 -2.96
N GLY A 207 -9.22 17.32 -1.72
CA GLY A 207 -10.64 17.14 -1.35
C GLY A 207 -11.29 15.80 -1.71
N THR A 208 -10.62 14.91 -2.45
CA THR A 208 -11.11 13.53 -2.66
C THR A 208 -10.59 12.62 -1.54
N LEU A 209 -11.38 11.62 -1.13
CA LEU A 209 -10.89 10.54 -0.28
C LEU A 209 -9.87 9.70 -1.05
N GLN A 210 -8.63 9.73 -0.59
CA GLN A 210 -7.54 8.97 -1.19
C GLN A 210 -7.12 7.87 -0.22
N GLY A 211 -6.44 6.84 -0.71
CA GLY A 211 -5.92 5.75 0.10
C GLY A 211 -6.04 4.40 -0.60
N LYS A 212 -5.57 3.35 0.09
CA LYS A 212 -5.45 2.00 -0.46
C LYS A 212 -6.76 1.49 -1.06
N LEU A 213 -7.90 1.70 -0.39
CA LEU A 213 -9.21 1.21 -0.84
C LEU A 213 -9.88 2.07 -1.91
N THR A 214 -9.36 3.26 -2.21
CA THR A 214 -9.91 4.12 -3.27
C THR A 214 -9.01 4.10 -4.49
N ASN A 215 -8.03 4.99 -4.55
CA ASN A 215 -7.26 5.32 -5.75
C ASN A 215 -5.75 5.16 -5.57
N ALA A 216 -5.23 4.90 -4.37
CA ALA A 216 -3.78 4.78 -4.18
C ALA A 216 -3.19 3.59 -4.96
N MET A 217 -1.99 3.82 -5.50
CA MET A 217 -1.17 2.84 -6.21
C MET A 217 0.27 2.98 -5.73
N ASN A 218 1.08 1.93 -5.77
CA ASN A 218 2.51 2.02 -5.40
C ASN A 218 3.41 1.15 -6.28
N ALA A 219 4.71 1.42 -6.23
CA ALA A 219 5.74 0.63 -6.90
C ALA A 219 6.07 -0.71 -6.20
N TYR A 220 5.24 -1.19 -5.25
CA TYR A 220 5.45 -2.45 -4.52
C TYR A 220 4.41 -3.49 -4.92
N CYS A 221 3.37 -3.68 -4.10
CA CYS A 221 2.25 -4.59 -4.35
C CYS A 221 1.17 -3.96 -5.25
N ILE A 222 1.45 -2.80 -5.83
CA ILE A 222 0.62 -2.08 -6.79
C ILE A 222 -0.67 -1.56 -6.16
N SER A 223 -1.69 -2.41 -5.94
CA SER A 223 -3.01 -1.97 -5.49
C SER A 223 -3.75 -3.09 -4.75
N VAL A 224 -4.67 -2.69 -3.87
CA VAL A 224 -5.59 -3.63 -3.19
C VAL A 224 -6.71 -4.14 -4.09
N LEU A 225 -6.98 -3.47 -5.21
CA LEU A 225 -8.06 -3.82 -6.13
C LEU A 225 -7.87 -5.25 -6.66
N GLY A 226 -8.85 -6.13 -6.40
CA GLY A 226 -8.75 -7.57 -6.68
C GLY A 226 -7.88 -8.39 -5.71
N ASN A 227 -7.18 -7.74 -4.78
CA ASN A 227 -6.10 -8.32 -3.97
C ASN A 227 -6.39 -8.35 -2.45
N TRP A 228 -7.66 -8.15 -2.05
CA TRP A 228 -8.05 -8.06 -0.62
C TRP A 228 -7.60 -9.25 0.22
N THR A 229 -7.71 -10.47 -0.29
CA THR A 229 -7.32 -11.69 0.42
C THR A 229 -5.84 -11.71 0.83
N THR A 230 -4.99 -11.04 0.06
CA THR A 230 -3.56 -10.91 0.33
C THR A 230 -3.27 -9.69 1.20
N CYS A 231 -3.76 -8.52 0.79
CA CYS A 231 -3.44 -7.25 1.43
C CYS A 231 -4.14 -7.08 2.78
N GLY A 232 -5.41 -7.51 2.88
CA GLY A 232 -6.27 -7.38 4.05
C GLY A 232 -5.77 -8.13 5.29
N LYS A 233 -4.72 -8.96 5.16
CA LYS A 233 -4.02 -9.54 6.31
C LYS A 233 -3.49 -8.46 7.26
N CYS A 234 -3.08 -7.31 6.73
CA CYS A 234 -2.62 -6.17 7.52
C CYS A 234 -3.71 -5.14 7.83
N HIS A 235 -4.97 -5.42 7.50
CA HIS A 235 -6.10 -4.55 7.84
C HIS A 235 -6.53 -4.80 9.29
N THR A 236 -7.00 -3.76 9.97
CA THR A 236 -7.45 -3.80 11.38
C THR A 236 -8.87 -4.33 11.56
N GLY A 237 -9.39 -5.06 10.57
CA GLY A 237 -10.70 -5.69 10.61
C GLY A 237 -10.63 -7.21 10.63
N ARG A 238 -11.75 -7.86 10.93
CA ARG A 238 -11.92 -9.30 11.08
C ARG A 238 -12.17 -10.02 9.76
N GLY A 239 -11.97 -9.34 8.64
CA GLY A 239 -11.85 -9.96 7.32
C GLY A 239 -12.70 -9.37 6.21
N ALA A 240 -13.79 -8.68 6.55
CA ALA A 240 -14.57 -7.96 5.56
C ALA A 240 -13.89 -6.63 5.20
N GLN A 241 -14.05 -6.20 3.95
CA GLN A 241 -13.67 -4.86 3.54
C GLN A 241 -14.51 -3.84 4.31
N PRO A 242 -13.90 -2.73 4.77
CA PRO A 242 -14.65 -1.65 5.41
C PRO A 242 -15.58 -1.01 4.39
N VAL A 243 -16.72 -0.55 4.88
CA VAL A 243 -17.66 0.27 4.11
C VAL A 243 -17.62 1.66 4.73
N ASN A 244 -17.31 2.65 3.92
CA ASN A 244 -17.28 4.03 4.40
C ASN A 244 -18.71 4.57 4.49
N THR A 245 -19.14 4.89 5.70
CA THR A 245 -20.47 5.42 6.01
C THR A 245 -20.41 6.19 7.32
N SER A 246 -21.23 7.25 7.43
CA SER A 246 -21.44 8.00 8.67
C SER A 246 -22.28 7.23 9.69
N SER A 247 -22.98 6.18 9.27
CA SER A 247 -23.91 5.42 10.11
C SER A 247 -23.67 3.92 9.95
N PRO A 248 -22.58 3.37 10.54
CA PRO A 248 -22.27 1.96 10.42
C PRO A 248 -23.28 1.09 11.17
N THR A 249 -23.60 -0.06 10.58
CA THR A 249 -24.39 -1.12 11.21
C THR A 249 -23.57 -1.84 12.28
N ALA A 250 -24.24 -2.55 13.20
CA ALA A 250 -23.57 -3.40 14.18
C ALA A 250 -22.61 -4.41 13.53
N ALA A 251 -22.97 -5.02 12.40
CA ALA A 251 -22.11 -5.96 11.68
C ALA A 251 -20.85 -5.29 11.11
N GLN A 252 -20.94 -4.02 10.67
CA GLN A 252 -19.78 -3.26 10.20
C GLN A 252 -18.84 -2.88 11.34
N LEU A 253 -19.39 -2.59 12.54
CA LEU A 253 -18.61 -2.36 13.74
C LEU A 253 -18.00 -3.66 14.28
N ASP A 254 -18.73 -4.78 14.25
CA ASP A 254 -18.25 -6.10 14.69
C ASP A 254 -17.22 -6.73 13.72
N ASN A 255 -16.96 -6.07 12.59
CA ASN A 255 -15.80 -6.36 11.75
C ASN A 255 -14.53 -5.65 12.23
N ILE A 256 -14.56 -4.76 13.23
CA ILE A 256 -13.34 -4.17 13.81
C ILE A 256 -12.61 -5.22 14.65
N ASP A 257 -11.28 -5.24 14.53
CA ASP A 257 -10.41 -6.15 15.29
C ASP A 257 -9.56 -5.37 16.29
N CYS A 258 -10.11 -5.08 17.47
CA CYS A 258 -9.42 -4.35 18.54
C CYS A 258 -8.13 -5.04 19.00
N LEU A 259 -8.11 -6.38 19.00
CA LEU A 259 -7.02 -7.16 19.57
C LEU A 259 -5.73 -7.11 18.74
N VAL A 260 -5.81 -6.79 17.45
CA VAL A 260 -4.60 -6.65 16.62
C VAL A 260 -3.67 -5.55 17.14
N CYS A 261 -4.24 -4.52 17.77
CA CYS A 261 -3.50 -3.42 18.39
C CYS A 261 -3.35 -3.59 19.91
N HIS A 262 -4.33 -4.20 20.58
CA HIS A 262 -4.40 -4.20 22.05
C HIS A 262 -4.04 -5.54 22.72
N ASN A 263 -3.61 -6.55 21.95
CA ASN A 263 -3.07 -7.79 22.50
C ASN A 263 -1.93 -8.31 21.61
N GLU A 264 -0.70 -8.28 22.13
CA GLU A 264 0.50 -8.67 21.39
C GLU A 264 0.48 -10.15 20.95
N ALA A 265 0.11 -11.06 21.85
CA ALA A 265 0.06 -12.49 21.56
C ALA A 265 -0.97 -12.81 20.46
N TYR A 266 -2.13 -12.15 20.50
CA TYR A 266 -3.15 -12.23 19.47
C TYR A 266 -2.64 -11.71 18.13
N ALA A 267 -2.03 -10.52 18.11
CA ALA A 267 -1.50 -9.91 16.88
C ALA A 267 -0.50 -10.84 16.16
N LEU A 268 0.34 -11.55 16.92
CA LEU A 268 1.28 -12.53 16.39
C LEU A 268 0.59 -13.80 15.88
N ALA A 269 -0.44 -14.29 16.57
CA ALA A 269 -1.19 -15.50 16.26
C ALA A 269 -2.28 -15.31 15.18
N ARG A 270 -2.66 -14.07 14.87
CA ARG A 270 -3.71 -13.73 13.92
C ARG A 270 -3.34 -14.11 12.50
N VAL A 271 -4.21 -14.88 11.86
CA VAL A 271 -4.08 -15.36 10.48
C VAL A 271 -5.38 -15.18 9.70
N ARG A 272 -5.30 -15.36 8.38
CA ARG A 272 -6.46 -15.48 7.49
C ARG A 272 -7.00 -16.91 7.59
N LEU A 273 -8.26 -17.04 8.00
CA LEU A 273 -8.96 -18.32 8.08
C LEU A 273 -9.55 -18.74 6.73
N ALA A 274 -9.94 -20.01 6.63
CA ALA A 274 -10.41 -20.62 5.38
C ALA A 274 -11.72 -20.01 4.86
N ASP A 275 -12.56 -19.51 5.76
CA ASP A 275 -13.80 -18.78 5.49
C ASP A 275 -13.56 -17.33 5.04
N GLY A 276 -12.31 -16.86 5.08
CA GLY A 276 -12.00 -15.48 4.83
C GLY A 276 -12.36 -14.54 5.98
N SER A 277 -12.36 -15.01 7.23
CA SER A 277 -12.26 -14.18 8.43
C SER A 277 -10.80 -14.08 8.93
N MET A 278 -10.51 -13.13 9.83
CA MET A 278 -9.23 -13.00 10.50
C MET A 278 -9.38 -13.41 11.96
N GLY A 279 -8.44 -14.21 12.44
CA GLY A 279 -8.44 -14.68 13.82
C GLY A 279 -7.31 -15.68 14.09
N PRO A 280 -7.27 -16.27 15.30
CA PRO A 280 -6.32 -17.32 15.64
C PRO A 280 -6.61 -18.57 14.81
N ALA A 281 -5.59 -19.40 14.57
CA ALA A 281 -5.75 -20.61 13.77
C ALA A 281 -6.81 -21.57 14.35
N SER A 282 -7.49 -22.31 13.48
CA SER A 282 -8.44 -23.35 13.90
C SER A 282 -7.75 -24.36 14.81
N GLY A 283 -8.40 -24.72 15.91
CA GLY A 283 -7.84 -25.63 16.93
C GLY A 283 -7.01 -24.93 18.01
N THR A 284 -6.91 -23.60 18.02
CA THR A 284 -6.36 -22.85 19.17
C THR A 284 -7.16 -23.19 20.43
N ALA A 285 -6.48 -23.56 21.52
CA ALA A 285 -7.12 -23.95 22.77
C ALA A 285 -8.03 -22.84 23.31
N GLN A 286 -9.19 -23.20 23.88
CA GLN A 286 -10.16 -22.23 24.40
C GLN A 286 -9.55 -21.32 25.48
N SER A 287 -8.68 -21.85 26.33
CA SER A 287 -7.95 -21.06 27.34
C SER A 287 -7.08 -19.97 26.71
N THR A 288 -6.41 -20.27 25.60
CA THR A 288 -5.62 -19.30 24.83
C THR A 288 -6.52 -18.26 24.17
N LEU A 289 -7.64 -18.70 23.56
CA LEU A 289 -8.61 -17.79 22.95
C LEU A 289 -9.16 -16.79 23.98
N ASP A 290 -9.59 -17.29 25.12
CA ASP A 290 -10.08 -16.47 26.23
C ASP A 290 -8.99 -15.52 26.77
N SER A 291 -7.73 -15.97 26.80
CA SER A 291 -6.61 -15.12 27.23
C SER A 291 -6.45 -13.87 26.36
N TYR A 292 -6.77 -13.94 25.06
CA TYR A 292 -6.66 -12.78 24.17
C TYR A 292 -7.64 -11.66 24.53
N VAL A 293 -8.85 -12.00 24.98
CA VAL A 293 -9.87 -11.01 25.37
C VAL A 293 -9.73 -10.56 26.82
N ARG A 294 -9.05 -11.35 27.66
CA ARG A 294 -8.81 -11.01 29.07
C ARG A 294 -7.57 -10.13 29.26
N ASN A 295 -6.54 -10.31 28.42
CA ASN A 295 -5.24 -9.63 28.56
C ASN A 295 -5.11 -8.46 27.57
N ILE A 296 -5.88 -7.40 27.80
CA ILE A 296 -5.88 -6.18 26.96
C ILE A 296 -4.85 -5.17 27.49
N ALA A 297 -4.04 -4.60 26.61
CA ALA A 297 -3.01 -3.64 26.98
C ALA A 297 -2.92 -2.45 25.99
N LYS A 298 -2.16 -1.43 26.37
CA LYS A 298 -1.72 -0.40 25.41
C LYS A 298 -0.85 -1.07 24.33
N PRO A 299 -0.93 -0.64 23.06
CA PRO A 299 -0.15 -1.24 21.99
C PRO A 299 1.36 -1.21 22.27
N THR A 300 2.04 -2.32 21.97
CA THR A 300 3.50 -2.39 21.97
C THR A 300 4.04 -2.18 20.55
N ARG A 301 5.37 -2.06 20.40
CA ARG A 301 5.99 -2.03 19.07
C ARG A 301 5.64 -3.28 18.24
N THR A 302 5.52 -4.44 18.88
CA THR A 302 5.15 -5.70 18.21
C THR A 302 3.79 -5.61 17.53
N ASN A 303 2.78 -5.03 18.20
CA ASN A 303 1.45 -4.84 17.62
C ASN A 303 1.51 -4.05 16.31
N CYS A 304 2.23 -2.93 16.31
CA CYS A 304 2.39 -2.07 15.15
C CYS A 304 3.21 -2.75 14.04
N LEU A 305 4.36 -3.32 14.41
CA LEU A 305 5.35 -3.83 13.47
C LEU A 305 4.94 -5.15 12.82
N LYS A 306 3.99 -5.91 13.38
CA LYS A 306 3.39 -7.08 12.72
C LYS A 306 2.84 -6.76 11.32
N CYS A 307 2.41 -5.52 11.09
CA CYS A 307 1.98 -5.04 9.78
C CYS A 307 2.99 -4.09 9.14
N HIS A 308 3.55 -3.14 9.91
CA HIS A 308 4.38 -2.07 9.36
C HIS A 308 5.75 -2.56 8.88
N ALA A 309 6.38 -3.52 9.57
CA ALA A 309 7.67 -4.09 9.17
C ALA A 309 7.56 -4.98 7.92
N TYR A 310 6.40 -5.62 7.73
CA TYR A 310 6.17 -6.57 6.63
C TYR A 310 5.49 -5.94 5.41
N ALA A 311 5.34 -4.61 5.39
CA ALA A 311 4.75 -3.90 4.28
C ALA A 311 5.53 -4.18 2.98
N GLY A 312 4.81 -4.34 1.87
CA GLY A 312 5.42 -4.68 0.57
C GLY A 312 5.68 -6.18 0.35
N GLY A 313 5.30 -7.04 1.30
CA GLY A 313 5.29 -8.50 1.14
C GLY A 313 6.39 -9.25 1.89
N GLY A 314 7.13 -8.58 2.78
CA GLY A 314 8.17 -9.20 3.61
C GLY A 314 8.83 -8.20 4.55
N ASP A 315 9.61 -8.70 5.50
CA ASP A 315 10.29 -7.86 6.48
C ASP A 315 11.27 -6.89 5.80
N ALA A 316 11.26 -5.63 6.25
CA ALA A 316 12.03 -4.51 5.72
C ALA A 316 11.91 -4.28 4.20
N VAL A 317 10.91 -4.87 3.53
CA VAL A 317 10.79 -4.77 2.06
C VAL A 317 10.40 -3.36 1.64
N LYS A 318 9.26 -2.85 2.11
CA LYS A 318 8.77 -1.53 1.73
C LYS A 318 9.53 -0.41 2.45
N ARG A 319 9.46 -0.39 3.77
CA ARG A 319 10.10 0.66 4.59
C ARG A 319 11.57 0.30 4.78
N GLY A 320 12.47 1.18 4.34
CA GLY A 320 13.92 1.00 4.51
C GLY A 320 14.42 1.33 5.92
N ASP A 321 13.57 1.93 6.74
CA ASP A 321 13.82 2.37 8.12
C ASP A 321 12.91 1.65 9.14
N ILE A 322 12.09 0.68 8.70
CA ILE A 322 11.23 -0.10 9.60
C ILE A 322 11.37 -1.60 9.29
N SER A 323 11.68 -2.39 10.33
CA SER A 323 11.87 -3.84 10.28
C SER A 323 11.41 -4.51 11.58
N SER A 324 11.28 -5.83 11.57
CA SER A 324 10.86 -6.61 12.74
C SER A 324 11.85 -6.51 13.91
N VAL A 325 13.12 -6.21 13.65
CA VAL A 325 14.16 -6.02 14.66
C VAL A 325 13.80 -4.89 15.65
N GLN A 326 13.08 -3.85 15.20
CA GLN A 326 12.66 -2.73 16.08
C GLN A 326 11.57 -3.13 17.09
N MET A 327 11.03 -4.35 17.03
CA MET A 327 10.11 -4.82 18.08
C MET A 327 10.80 -4.81 19.45
N ASN A 328 12.06 -5.25 19.53
CA ASN A 328 12.77 -5.44 20.79
C ASN A 328 14.29 -5.20 20.76
N THR A 329 14.84 -4.61 19.69
CA THR A 329 16.29 -4.34 19.61
C THR A 329 16.83 -3.61 20.84
N ALA A 330 18.00 -4.02 21.31
CA ALA A 330 18.77 -3.29 22.32
C ALA A 330 19.90 -2.45 21.70
N ASP A 331 20.04 -2.46 20.37
CA ASP A 331 21.10 -1.72 19.69
C ASP A 331 20.71 -0.26 19.45
N GLY A 332 21.31 0.65 20.21
CA GLY A 332 21.13 2.10 20.03
C GLY A 332 21.63 2.61 18.67
N ASN A 333 22.56 1.90 18.03
CA ASN A 333 22.98 2.21 16.67
C ASN A 333 21.96 1.72 15.64
N HIS A 334 21.04 0.82 15.98
CA HIS A 334 19.92 0.49 15.12
C HIS A 334 18.87 1.61 15.15
N ASP A 335 18.40 1.97 16.33
CA ASP A 335 17.47 3.10 16.55
C ASP A 335 17.55 3.58 18.01
N VAL A 336 18.09 4.78 18.27
CA VAL A 336 18.22 5.30 19.65
C VAL A 336 16.88 5.53 20.35
N HIS A 337 15.82 5.80 19.60
CA HIS A 337 14.51 6.09 20.17
C HIS A 337 13.82 4.78 20.57
N MET A 338 13.90 3.75 19.74
CA MET A 338 13.20 2.48 19.97
C MET A 338 14.03 1.42 20.70
N ALA A 339 15.37 1.54 20.74
CA ALA A 339 16.21 0.56 21.40
C ALA A 339 15.90 0.46 22.90
N THR A 340 15.77 -0.77 23.40
CA THR A 340 15.43 -1.07 24.80
C THR A 340 16.48 -0.61 25.80
N SER A 341 17.73 -0.47 25.36
CA SER A 341 18.85 0.06 26.14
C SER A 341 18.95 1.60 26.13
N ARG A 342 18.11 2.28 25.34
CA ARG A 342 18.14 3.73 25.13
C ARG A 342 16.77 4.33 25.40
N GLY A 343 16.15 4.98 24.40
CA GLY A 343 14.86 5.64 24.59
C GLY A 343 13.71 4.68 24.93
N ASN A 344 13.80 3.41 24.48
CA ASN A 344 12.77 2.38 24.61
C ASN A 344 11.34 2.88 24.30
N LEU A 345 11.21 3.84 23.39
CA LEU A 345 9.94 4.48 23.08
C LEU A 345 9.03 3.52 22.33
N ALA A 346 7.74 3.55 22.68
CA ALA A 346 6.71 2.91 21.88
C ALA A 346 6.33 3.83 20.70
N CYS A 347 5.67 3.28 19.67
CA CYS A 347 5.31 4.04 18.47
C CYS A 347 4.46 5.27 18.82
N GLN A 348 3.50 5.10 19.73
CA GLN A 348 2.57 6.13 20.20
C GLN A 348 3.22 7.23 21.05
N SER A 349 4.49 7.10 21.44
CA SER A 349 5.24 8.19 22.06
C SER A 349 5.40 9.36 21.08
N CYS A 350 5.58 9.06 19.79
CA CYS A 350 5.68 10.02 18.70
C CYS A 350 4.40 10.10 17.86
N HIS A 351 3.84 8.94 17.50
CA HIS A 351 2.58 8.83 16.75
C HIS A 351 1.38 9.00 17.70
N LYS A 352 1.08 10.24 18.08
CA LYS A 352 -0.06 10.51 18.98
C LYS A 352 -1.38 10.11 18.32
N PHE A 353 -2.25 9.47 19.10
CA PHE A 353 -3.60 9.08 18.69
C PHE A 353 -4.63 9.97 19.37
N VAL A 354 -5.59 10.49 18.59
CA VAL A 354 -6.77 11.21 19.06
C VAL A 354 -7.97 10.53 18.42
N ASP A 355 -8.90 10.00 19.23
CA ASP A 355 -10.05 9.23 18.74
C ASP A 355 -9.64 8.14 17.72
N HIS A 356 -8.59 7.38 18.07
CA HIS A 356 -7.98 6.34 17.23
C HIS A 356 -7.44 6.80 15.86
N LYS A 357 -7.42 8.09 15.58
CA LYS A 357 -6.75 8.67 14.41
C LYS A 357 -5.30 8.98 14.74
N VAL A 358 -4.39 8.54 13.88
CA VAL A 358 -2.94 8.64 14.13
C VAL A 358 -2.34 9.93 13.55
N THR A 359 -1.42 10.53 14.30
CA THR A 359 -0.56 11.60 13.82
C THR A 359 0.59 11.06 12.96
N GLY A 360 0.91 11.76 11.88
CA GLY A 360 2.07 11.48 11.04
C GLY A 360 1.73 10.86 9.69
N LYS A 361 2.50 11.27 8.68
CA LYS A 361 2.32 10.91 7.27
C LYS A 361 3.68 10.93 6.56
N GLY A 362 3.92 9.94 5.70
CA GLY A 362 5.10 9.89 4.82
C GLY A 362 4.83 10.50 3.45
N SER A 363 5.88 10.72 2.65
CA SER A 363 5.78 11.28 1.30
C SER A 363 4.98 10.41 0.32
N ASP A 364 5.04 9.09 0.49
CA ASP A 364 4.38 8.09 -0.37
C ASP A 364 2.92 7.79 0.03
N LEU A 365 2.38 8.53 1.00
CA LEU A 365 1.01 8.36 1.47
C LEU A 365 0.19 9.58 1.06
N GLU A 366 -0.99 9.35 0.50
CA GLU A 366 -1.87 10.41 0.05
C GLU A 366 -2.65 11.02 1.22
N SER A 367 -3.25 10.14 2.01
CA SER A 367 -4.25 10.47 3.03
C SER A 367 -3.63 10.90 4.35
N THR A 368 -4.37 11.72 5.09
CA THR A 368 -4.05 12.12 6.47
C THR A 368 -5.12 11.59 7.41
N ASP A 369 -4.70 10.93 8.50
CA ASP A 369 -5.64 10.39 9.49
C ASP A 369 -5.99 11.47 10.52
N TYR A 370 -4.99 11.94 11.27
CA TYR A 370 -5.09 13.11 12.13
C TYR A 370 -4.22 14.25 11.60
N ALA A 371 -4.78 15.45 11.50
CA ALA A 371 -4.14 16.63 10.92
C ALA A 371 -3.11 17.26 11.89
N ALA A 372 -2.04 16.53 12.16
CA ALA A 372 -0.89 16.99 12.94
C ALA A 372 0.42 16.41 12.39
N GLU A 373 1.52 17.04 12.79
CA GLU A 373 2.87 16.70 12.36
C GLU A 373 3.69 16.09 13.51
N ILE A 374 4.48 15.06 13.18
CA ILE A 374 5.56 14.60 14.06
C ILE A 374 6.78 15.49 13.83
N LYS A 375 7.22 16.18 14.88
CA LYS A 375 8.40 17.05 14.88
C LYS A 375 9.46 16.48 15.83
N CYS A 376 10.74 16.60 15.45
CA CYS A 376 11.85 16.21 16.33
C CYS A 376 12.06 17.26 17.44
N ALA A 377 12.12 18.54 17.04
CA ALA A 377 12.29 19.66 17.96
C ALA A 377 10.93 20.09 18.54
N THR A 378 10.60 19.54 19.71
CA THR A 378 9.41 19.86 20.51
C THR A 378 9.83 20.11 21.95
N THR A 379 8.95 20.71 22.74
CA THR A 379 9.13 20.85 24.19
C THR A 379 9.25 19.51 24.91
N GLU A 380 8.66 18.44 24.36
CA GLU A 380 8.66 17.09 24.94
C GLU A 380 9.92 16.27 24.63
N CYS A 381 10.52 16.44 23.45
CA CYS A 381 11.60 15.55 22.96
C CYS A 381 12.96 16.25 22.89
N HIS A 382 13.10 17.19 21.94
CA HIS A 382 14.33 17.97 21.77
C HIS A 382 14.07 19.47 22.04
N PRO A 383 13.76 19.85 23.30
CA PRO A 383 13.35 21.22 23.65
C PRO A 383 14.45 22.22 23.36
N THR A 384 15.70 21.82 23.58
CA THR A 384 16.90 22.62 23.31
C THR A 384 17.28 22.63 21.83
N ARG A 385 16.41 22.19 20.92
CA ARG A 385 16.64 22.20 19.47
C ARG A 385 15.56 22.99 18.71
N VAL A 386 14.58 23.57 19.41
CA VAL A 386 13.49 24.36 18.82
C VAL A 386 14.01 25.65 18.17
N ASN A 387 14.99 26.31 18.79
CA ASN A 387 15.58 27.57 18.33
C ASN A 387 17.07 27.44 17.98
N GLY A 388 17.48 26.26 17.50
CA GLY A 388 18.89 25.86 17.52
C GLY A 388 19.30 25.31 18.89
N GLY A 389 20.59 25.04 19.07
CA GLY A 389 21.17 24.44 20.28
C GLY A 389 22.18 23.33 19.99
N HIS A 390 22.50 23.09 18.72
CA HIS A 390 23.73 22.39 18.35
C HIS A 390 24.94 23.19 18.80
N ALA A 391 26.07 22.50 18.95
CA ALA A 391 27.33 23.07 19.44
C ALA A 391 27.83 24.27 18.62
N THR A 392 27.42 24.40 17.35
CA THR A 392 27.83 25.51 16.49
C THR A 392 26.64 26.26 15.92
N ALA A 393 26.78 27.59 15.81
CA ALA A 393 25.80 28.45 15.14
C ALA A 393 25.58 28.06 13.67
N ALA A 394 26.63 27.55 13.01
CA ALA A 394 26.55 27.06 11.65
C ALA A 394 25.57 25.88 11.52
N VAL A 395 25.60 24.89 12.41
CA VAL A 395 24.62 23.78 12.35
C VAL A 395 23.22 24.28 12.67
N ASN A 396 23.08 25.24 13.58
CA ASN A 396 21.78 25.85 13.90
C ASN A 396 21.14 26.55 12.70
N SER A 397 21.92 27.18 11.81
CA SER A 397 21.34 27.80 10.61
C SER A 397 20.86 26.78 9.57
N HIS A 398 21.41 25.56 9.55
CA HIS A 398 20.99 24.52 8.62
C HIS A 398 19.55 24.07 8.83
N ILE A 399 19.06 24.05 10.08
CA ILE A 399 17.74 23.46 10.40
C ILE A 399 16.57 24.22 9.74
N ALA A 400 16.81 25.43 9.23
CA ALA A 400 15.85 26.20 8.45
C ALA A 400 15.47 25.48 7.14
N HIS A 401 16.45 24.84 6.48
CA HIS A 401 16.28 24.21 5.16
C HIS A 401 16.80 22.78 5.05
N VAL A 402 17.34 22.22 6.13
CA VAL A 402 17.77 20.82 6.23
C VAL A 402 16.96 20.15 7.33
N ALA A 403 16.22 19.10 6.99
CA ALA A 403 15.47 18.33 7.96
C ALA A 403 16.41 17.59 8.93
N CYS A 404 16.00 17.42 10.20
CA CYS A 404 16.79 16.69 11.19
C CYS A 404 17.17 15.28 10.69
N GLN A 405 16.22 14.62 10.02
CA GLN A 405 16.40 13.30 9.42
C GLN A 405 17.58 13.26 8.44
N THR A 406 17.83 14.32 7.67
CA THR A 406 18.90 14.37 6.66
C THR A 406 20.27 14.16 7.31
N CYS A 407 20.52 14.82 8.45
CA CYS A 407 21.78 14.66 9.17
C CYS A 407 21.82 13.39 10.03
N HIS A 408 20.68 13.01 10.64
CA HIS A 408 20.59 11.95 11.64
C HIS A 408 20.24 10.55 11.08
N ILE A 409 20.00 10.43 9.77
CA ILE A 409 19.82 9.16 9.07
C ILE A 409 20.83 9.10 7.91
N PRO A 410 22.14 8.99 8.20
CA PRO A 410 23.17 8.97 7.16
C PRO A 410 23.12 7.71 6.28
N VAL A 411 22.50 6.64 6.77
CA VAL A 411 22.32 5.35 6.11
C VAL A 411 20.98 4.76 6.55
N TYR A 412 20.27 4.12 5.62
CA TYR A 412 19.10 3.29 5.91
C TYR A 412 19.31 1.85 5.44
N GLY A 413 18.31 0.97 5.65
CA GLY A 413 18.43 -0.43 5.25
C GLY A 413 19.39 -1.20 6.15
N LYS A 414 19.38 -0.90 7.47
CA LYS A 414 20.12 -1.68 8.48
C LYS A 414 19.66 -3.15 8.51
N VAL A 415 18.43 -3.39 8.08
CA VAL A 415 17.97 -4.68 7.54
C VAL A 415 17.77 -4.49 6.04
N ALA A 416 18.25 -5.45 5.23
CA ALA A 416 18.25 -5.34 3.77
C ALA A 416 16.85 -5.05 3.20
N THR A 417 16.74 -3.98 2.41
CA THR A 417 15.47 -3.45 1.90
C THR A 417 15.41 -3.50 0.37
N GLU A 418 14.20 -3.63 -0.19
CA GLU A 418 14.01 -3.75 -1.64
C GLU A 418 14.28 -2.41 -2.34
N MET A 419 15.16 -2.43 -3.35
CA MET A 419 15.57 -1.28 -4.16
C MET A 419 15.04 -1.38 -5.60
N SER A 420 14.77 -2.60 -6.08
CA SER A 420 14.15 -2.85 -7.38
C SER A 420 13.22 -4.05 -7.32
N ARG A 421 12.14 -4.02 -8.11
CA ARG A 421 11.21 -5.14 -8.32
C ARG A 421 10.88 -5.27 -9.80
N ASP A 422 10.91 -6.48 -10.34
CA ASP A 422 10.45 -6.77 -11.70
C ASP A 422 9.31 -7.79 -11.69
N TRP A 423 8.10 -7.35 -11.98
CA TRP A 423 6.92 -8.21 -12.02
C TRP A 423 6.91 -9.19 -13.20
N ARG A 424 7.73 -8.98 -14.23
CA ARG A 424 7.82 -9.89 -15.38
C ARG A 424 8.55 -11.18 -15.04
N VAL A 425 9.43 -11.14 -14.06
CA VAL A 425 10.36 -12.23 -13.73
C VAL A 425 9.98 -12.82 -12.37
N PRO A 426 9.60 -14.10 -12.27
CA PRO A 426 9.45 -14.74 -10.97
C PRO A 426 10.84 -14.89 -10.32
N GLY A 427 10.95 -14.56 -9.03
CA GLY A 427 12.19 -14.64 -8.26
C GLY A 427 12.69 -16.08 -8.08
N ILE A 428 11.77 -17.05 -7.96
CA ILE A 428 12.06 -18.49 -8.02
C ILE A 428 11.01 -19.13 -8.92
N PRO A 429 11.39 -19.69 -10.09
CA PRO A 429 10.45 -20.38 -10.98
C PRO A 429 9.78 -21.57 -10.27
N GLY A 430 8.44 -21.59 -10.24
CA GLY A 430 7.65 -22.70 -9.68
C GLY A 430 7.34 -22.61 -8.18
N ASP A 431 7.86 -21.60 -7.46
CA ASP A 431 7.55 -21.43 -6.04
C ASP A 431 6.13 -20.86 -5.82
N VAL A 432 5.47 -21.27 -4.74
CA VAL A 432 4.20 -20.70 -4.28
C VAL A 432 4.28 -20.48 -2.76
N PRO A 433 4.27 -19.21 -2.29
CA PRO A 433 3.96 -18.01 -3.07
C PRO A 433 5.05 -17.60 -4.07
N SER A 434 4.65 -17.27 -5.30
CA SER A 434 5.57 -16.80 -6.35
C SER A 434 5.87 -15.34 -6.12
N HIS A 435 7.07 -15.02 -5.63
CA HIS A 435 7.49 -13.64 -5.47
C HIS A 435 8.14 -13.12 -6.77
N PRO A 436 7.88 -11.86 -7.19
CA PRO A 436 8.61 -11.27 -8.31
C PRO A 436 10.09 -11.11 -7.96
N SER A 437 10.94 -11.00 -8.98
CA SER A 437 12.36 -10.73 -8.81
C SER A 437 12.54 -9.40 -8.07
N GLN A 438 13.44 -9.41 -7.08
CA GLN A 438 13.73 -8.27 -6.23
C GLN A 438 15.24 -8.13 -6.04
N VAL A 439 15.71 -6.89 -6.03
CA VAL A 439 17.08 -6.55 -5.60
C VAL A 439 16.96 -5.89 -4.24
N LYS A 440 17.64 -6.46 -3.24
CA LYS A 440 17.75 -5.89 -1.90
C LYS A 440 19.14 -5.35 -1.65
N GLN A 441 19.24 -4.28 -0.87
CA GLN A 441 20.52 -3.70 -0.43
C GLN A 441 20.45 -3.37 1.05
N SER A 442 21.61 -3.39 1.70
CA SER A 442 21.80 -2.94 3.08
C SER A 442 22.64 -1.67 3.11
N ASN A 443 22.53 -0.91 4.19
CA ASN A 443 23.38 0.25 4.47
C ASN A 443 23.43 1.29 3.33
N VAL A 444 22.25 1.61 2.79
CA VAL A 444 22.10 2.45 1.60
C VAL A 444 22.16 3.93 1.99
N THR A 445 22.84 4.75 1.17
CA THR A 445 22.82 6.21 1.32
C THR A 445 21.46 6.75 0.84
N PRO A 446 20.77 7.59 1.63
CA PRO A 446 19.52 8.22 1.20
C PRO A 446 19.70 9.05 -0.08
N THR A 447 18.63 9.14 -0.87
CA THR A 447 18.50 10.19 -1.87
C THR A 447 17.96 11.45 -1.18
N TYR A 448 18.62 12.59 -1.38
CA TYR A 448 18.22 13.85 -0.77
C TYR A 448 17.45 14.70 -1.77
N LYS A 449 16.24 15.15 -1.37
CA LYS A 449 15.37 15.97 -2.22
C LYS A 449 14.76 17.09 -1.39
N TRP A 450 14.47 18.21 -2.06
CA TRP A 450 13.59 19.23 -1.51
C TRP A 450 12.18 18.67 -1.34
N TRP A 451 11.57 18.94 -0.19
CA TRP A 451 10.19 18.60 0.06
C TRP A 451 9.56 19.60 1.03
N ASN A 452 8.39 20.13 0.66
CA ASN A 452 7.58 21.05 1.47
C ASN A 452 6.40 20.35 2.16
N ARG A 453 6.51 19.02 2.35
CA ARG A 453 5.48 18.14 2.90
C ARG A 453 4.26 17.89 2.00
N LYS A 454 4.22 18.47 0.79
CA LYS A 454 3.19 18.21 -0.22
C LYS A 454 3.71 17.27 -1.31
N THR A 455 2.81 16.49 -1.89
CA THR A 455 3.17 15.48 -2.90
C THR A 455 2.08 15.38 -3.97
N ALA A 456 2.47 15.25 -5.23
CA ALA A 456 1.56 14.79 -6.29
C ALA A 456 1.72 13.28 -6.46
N ASN A 457 0.85 12.48 -5.85
CA ASN A 457 0.87 11.02 -6.00
C ASN A 457 0.15 10.62 -7.28
N TYR A 458 0.64 9.58 -7.97
CA TYR A 458 -0.13 8.94 -9.03
C TYR A 458 -1.37 8.27 -8.44
N LEU A 459 -2.54 8.59 -9.00
CA LEU A 459 -3.81 8.00 -8.59
C LEU A 459 -4.33 7.06 -9.67
N LYS A 460 -4.86 5.91 -9.24
CA LYS A 460 -5.39 4.86 -10.13
C LYS A 460 -6.43 5.45 -11.10
N GLY A 461 -6.15 5.29 -12.39
CA GLY A 461 -7.00 5.78 -13.48
C GLY A 461 -6.47 7.05 -14.15
N ASP A 462 -5.51 7.73 -13.54
CA ASP A 462 -4.87 8.90 -14.14
C ASP A 462 -3.83 8.49 -15.18
N ALA A 463 -3.50 9.42 -16.08
CA ALA A 463 -2.35 9.27 -16.95
C ALA A 463 -1.08 9.37 -16.11
N ALA A 464 -0.18 8.40 -16.26
CA ALA A 464 1.09 8.40 -15.54
C ALA A 464 2.03 9.47 -16.08
N ALA A 465 2.66 10.23 -15.19
CA ALA A 465 3.63 11.26 -15.54
C ALA A 465 5.00 10.63 -15.80
N TYR A 466 5.54 10.83 -17.00
CA TYR A 466 6.87 10.37 -17.39
C TYR A 466 7.92 11.46 -17.13
N ASP A 467 9.06 11.07 -16.58
CA ASP A 467 10.24 11.92 -16.42
C ASP A 467 11.38 11.46 -17.34
N PRO A 468 11.72 12.24 -18.38
CA PRO A 468 12.84 11.94 -19.27
C PRO A 468 14.19 11.91 -18.57
N ALA A 469 14.39 12.64 -17.47
CA ALA A 469 15.68 12.72 -16.79
C ALA A 469 16.03 11.42 -16.06
N THR A 470 15.02 10.73 -15.53
CA THR A 470 15.18 9.46 -14.82
C THR A 470 14.79 8.24 -15.67
N GLY A 471 14.05 8.45 -16.76
CA GLY A 471 13.50 7.40 -17.60
C GLY A 471 12.44 6.57 -16.88
N THR A 472 11.67 7.19 -16.00
CA THR A 472 10.67 6.53 -15.15
C THR A 472 9.32 7.23 -15.22
N TYR A 473 8.28 6.52 -14.77
CA TYR A 473 6.99 7.10 -14.42
C TYR A 473 6.89 7.25 -12.90
N HIS A 474 6.62 8.45 -12.43
CA HIS A 474 6.63 8.74 -11.00
C HIS A 474 5.37 8.24 -10.31
N MET A 475 5.54 7.45 -9.24
CA MET A 475 4.44 7.17 -8.31
C MET A 475 4.16 8.37 -7.40
N GLU A 476 5.15 9.24 -7.20
CA GLU A 476 4.99 10.50 -6.49
C GLU A 476 5.99 11.55 -6.98
N VAL A 477 5.52 12.79 -7.09
CA VAL A 477 6.35 13.96 -7.35
C VAL A 477 6.37 14.82 -6.08
N LEU A 478 7.52 14.82 -5.41
CA LEU A 478 7.78 15.63 -4.22
C LEU A 478 7.72 17.12 -4.60
N GLN A 479 6.98 17.91 -3.82
CA GLN A 479 6.84 19.34 -4.06
C GLN A 479 7.85 20.14 -3.25
N GLY A 480 8.31 21.26 -3.80
CA GLY A 480 9.26 22.15 -3.17
C GLY A 480 10.57 22.27 -3.96
N GLY A 481 11.42 23.19 -3.53
CA GLY A 481 12.68 23.46 -4.21
C GLY A 481 13.61 24.33 -3.37
N VAL A 482 14.71 24.74 -3.98
CA VAL A 482 15.67 25.66 -3.36
C VAL A 482 15.06 27.03 -3.08
N SER A 483 14.02 27.40 -3.83
CA SER A 483 13.21 28.59 -3.60
C SER A 483 12.04 28.30 -2.68
N GLY A 484 11.75 29.24 -1.78
CA GLY A 484 10.59 29.21 -0.90
C GLY A 484 10.95 29.40 0.57
N ASP A 485 9.93 29.38 1.41
CA ASP A 485 10.08 29.57 2.86
C ASP A 485 10.69 28.34 3.56
N THR A 486 10.76 28.39 4.88
CA THR A 486 11.30 27.32 5.74
C THR A 486 10.48 26.02 5.74
N THR A 487 9.35 25.97 5.02
CA THR A 487 8.64 24.70 4.78
C THR A 487 9.39 23.84 3.76
N ASN A 488 10.11 24.44 2.82
CA ASN A 488 10.98 23.73 1.89
C ASN A 488 12.26 23.31 2.62
N LYS A 489 12.41 22.01 2.85
CA LYS A 489 13.63 21.44 3.42
C LYS A 489 14.15 20.28 2.59
N ILE A 490 15.43 20.03 2.71
CA ILE A 490 16.09 18.83 2.18
C ILE A 490 15.79 17.68 3.15
N TYR A 491 15.13 16.64 2.65
CA TYR A 491 14.80 15.41 3.39
C TYR A 491 15.51 14.19 2.79
N PRO A 492 15.75 13.14 3.60
CA PRO A 492 16.27 11.88 3.12
C PRO A 492 15.14 10.94 2.68
N PHE A 493 15.30 10.33 1.52
CA PHE A 493 14.35 9.38 0.95
C PHE A 493 15.03 8.05 0.60
N LYS A 494 14.31 6.96 0.83
CA LYS A 494 14.54 5.72 0.09
C LYS A 494 14.00 5.90 -1.32
N TYR A 495 14.88 5.78 -2.31
CA TYR A 495 14.50 5.73 -3.72
C TYR A 495 14.43 4.27 -4.19
N LYS A 496 13.38 3.91 -4.92
CA LYS A 496 13.16 2.53 -5.38
C LYS A 496 12.46 2.53 -6.74
N VAL A 497 12.83 1.57 -7.60
CA VAL A 497 12.24 1.42 -8.94
C VAL A 497 11.44 0.13 -9.09
N ALA A 498 10.42 0.10 -9.93
CA ALA A 498 9.67 -1.12 -10.30
C ALA A 498 9.40 -1.22 -11.80
N TYR A 499 9.38 -2.44 -12.32
CA TYR A 499 8.85 -2.74 -13.65
C TYR A 499 7.42 -3.26 -13.50
N GLN A 500 6.45 -2.46 -13.92
CA GLN A 500 5.02 -2.73 -13.72
C GLN A 500 4.20 -2.42 -14.99
N PRO A 501 3.01 -3.03 -15.14
CA PRO A 501 2.22 -2.89 -16.35
C PRO A 501 1.58 -1.51 -16.49
N MET A 502 1.54 -1.02 -17.72
CA MET A 502 0.82 0.19 -18.11
C MET A 502 -0.01 -0.09 -19.34
N ARG A 503 -1.31 0.21 -19.27
CA ARG A 503 -2.20 0.20 -20.42
C ARG A 503 -1.73 1.26 -21.41
N THR A 504 -1.58 0.90 -22.68
CA THR A 504 -1.04 1.82 -23.70
C THR A 504 -1.99 2.98 -23.94
N ALA A 505 -3.28 2.69 -24.09
CA ALA A 505 -4.30 3.71 -24.22
C ALA A 505 -4.43 4.50 -22.91
N GLY A 506 -4.20 5.82 -22.99
CA GLY A 506 -4.28 6.75 -21.86
C GLY A 506 -3.09 6.71 -20.89
N SER A 507 -2.06 5.89 -21.14
CA SER A 507 -0.87 5.77 -20.27
C SER A 507 -1.22 5.50 -18.80
N ILE A 508 -2.15 4.59 -18.54
CA ILE A 508 -2.69 4.31 -17.21
C ILE A 508 -1.97 3.08 -16.62
N LEU A 509 -1.36 3.22 -15.45
CA LEU A 509 -0.77 2.08 -14.73
C LEU A 509 -1.85 1.07 -14.33
N VAL A 510 -1.58 -0.21 -14.60
CA VAL A 510 -2.53 -1.30 -14.35
C VAL A 510 -2.37 -1.80 -12.91
N ALA A 511 -3.49 -1.88 -12.19
CA ALA A 511 -3.61 -2.50 -10.88
C ALA A 511 -3.50 -4.04 -10.99
N LEU A 512 -2.29 -4.53 -11.25
CA LEU A 512 -1.98 -5.96 -11.41
C LEU A 512 -2.61 -6.81 -10.30
N ASP A 513 -3.21 -7.93 -10.69
CA ASP A 513 -3.75 -8.92 -9.76
C ASP A 513 -2.59 -9.65 -9.05
N THR A 514 -2.17 -9.06 -7.94
CA THR A 514 -1.08 -9.55 -7.10
C THR A 514 -1.45 -10.89 -6.46
N ASN A 515 -2.72 -11.16 -6.20
CA ASN A 515 -3.14 -12.47 -5.69
C ASN A 515 -2.97 -13.57 -6.75
N GLN A 516 -3.31 -13.29 -8.01
CA GLN A 516 -3.05 -14.18 -9.14
C GLN A 516 -1.55 -14.44 -9.31
N TYR A 517 -0.72 -13.40 -9.21
CA TYR A 517 0.72 -13.58 -9.29
C TYR A 517 1.25 -14.39 -8.10
N LEU A 518 1.09 -13.89 -6.87
CA LEU A 518 1.72 -14.47 -5.69
C LEU A 518 1.17 -15.85 -5.33
N ASN A 519 -0.15 -16.02 -5.30
CA ASN A 519 -0.75 -17.20 -4.67
C ASN A 519 -1.22 -18.28 -5.66
N ILE A 520 -1.27 -17.98 -6.96
CA ILE A 520 -1.81 -18.90 -7.97
C ILE A 520 -0.72 -19.48 -8.85
N ASN A 521 -0.01 -18.68 -9.66
CA ASN A 521 0.91 -19.24 -10.66
C ASN A 521 2.10 -18.36 -11.08
N GLY A 522 2.29 -17.16 -10.51
CA GLY A 522 3.40 -16.27 -10.89
C GLY A 522 3.35 -15.74 -12.32
N ASN A 523 2.23 -15.88 -13.03
CA ASN A 523 2.13 -15.49 -14.43
C ASN A 523 1.84 -14.00 -14.55
N TYR A 524 2.83 -13.23 -15.03
CA TYR A 524 2.71 -11.78 -15.23
C TYR A 524 1.53 -11.42 -16.14
N GLY A 525 1.47 -11.98 -17.36
CA GLY A 525 0.43 -11.63 -18.33
C GLY A 525 -1.00 -11.87 -17.84
N THR A 526 -1.26 -13.01 -17.22
CA THR A 526 -2.57 -13.33 -16.61
C THR A 526 -2.91 -12.34 -15.50
N SER A 527 -1.91 -11.95 -14.70
CA SER A 527 -2.09 -10.99 -13.61
C SER A 527 -2.38 -9.57 -14.12
N VAL A 528 -1.79 -9.18 -15.26
CA VAL A 528 -2.09 -7.92 -15.95
C VAL A 528 -3.51 -7.95 -16.52
N GLN A 529 -3.89 -9.01 -17.22
CA GLN A 529 -5.23 -9.19 -17.80
C GLN A 529 -6.33 -9.11 -16.74
N ASN A 530 -6.15 -9.81 -15.62
CA ASN A 530 -7.06 -9.72 -14.48
C ASN A 530 -7.08 -8.30 -13.88
N GLY A 531 -5.92 -7.65 -13.78
CA GLY A 531 -5.81 -6.27 -13.31
C GLY A 531 -6.59 -5.28 -14.18
N LEU A 532 -6.47 -5.38 -15.51
CA LEU A 532 -7.23 -4.59 -16.48
C LEU A 532 -8.75 -4.80 -16.28
N PHE A 533 -9.18 -6.06 -16.21
CA PHE A 533 -10.59 -6.40 -15.98
C PHE A 533 -11.11 -5.84 -14.65
N ASN A 534 -10.34 -5.97 -13.57
CA ASN A 534 -10.70 -5.44 -12.25
C ASN A 534 -10.81 -3.90 -12.24
N MET A 535 -10.07 -3.21 -13.11
CA MET A 535 -10.15 -1.77 -13.32
C MET A 535 -11.32 -1.35 -14.23
N GLY A 536 -12.07 -2.31 -14.79
CA GLY A 536 -13.18 -2.04 -15.71
C GLY A 536 -12.77 -1.89 -17.17
N PHE A 537 -11.52 -2.19 -17.52
CA PHE A 537 -11.03 -2.19 -18.90
C PHE A 537 -11.24 -3.55 -19.59
N GLY A 538 -11.01 -3.60 -20.90
CA GLY A 538 -10.99 -4.85 -21.64
C GLY A 538 -9.85 -5.74 -21.14
N GLN A 539 -10.12 -7.03 -20.90
CA GLN A 539 -9.12 -7.99 -20.42
C GLN A 539 -7.94 -8.13 -21.39
N ASN A 540 -8.16 -7.87 -22.67
CA ASN A 540 -7.16 -7.93 -23.75
C ASN A 540 -6.69 -6.55 -24.21
N ASP A 541 -6.97 -5.48 -23.43
CA ASP A 541 -6.46 -4.15 -23.77
C ASP A 541 -4.93 -4.19 -23.88
N PRO A 542 -4.34 -3.56 -24.90
CA PRO A 542 -2.90 -3.57 -25.06
C PRO A 542 -2.20 -2.88 -23.87
N TYR A 543 -1.10 -3.48 -23.43
CA TYR A 543 -0.28 -2.96 -22.35
C TYR A 543 1.20 -3.10 -22.69
N THR A 544 2.01 -2.25 -22.06
CA THR A 544 3.46 -2.36 -22.03
C THR A 544 3.94 -2.49 -20.58
N THR A 545 5.22 -2.81 -20.38
CA THR A 545 5.85 -2.70 -19.07
C THR A 545 6.68 -1.43 -19.02
N VAL A 546 6.47 -0.64 -17.98
CA VAL A 546 7.20 0.60 -17.75
C VAL A 546 8.02 0.53 -16.48
N LYS A 547 9.09 1.32 -16.43
CA LYS A 547 9.86 1.58 -15.22
C LYS A 547 9.15 2.69 -14.43
N THR A 548 8.82 2.42 -13.18
CA THR A 548 8.26 3.37 -12.23
C THR A 548 9.23 3.60 -11.10
N ASP A 549 9.09 4.71 -10.38
CA ASP A 549 9.86 4.98 -9.18
C ASP A 549 9.02 5.54 -8.03
N THR A 550 9.60 5.54 -6.83
CA THR A 550 9.00 6.02 -5.59
C THR A 550 10.09 6.57 -4.67
N TYR A 551 9.76 7.64 -3.95
CA TYR A 551 10.53 8.30 -2.91
C TYR A 551 9.81 8.17 -1.56
N GLN A 552 10.34 7.33 -0.68
CA GLN A 552 9.76 7.10 0.63
C GLN A 552 10.57 7.81 1.71
N LEU A 553 9.92 8.75 2.39
CA LEU A 553 10.52 9.49 3.50
C LEU A 553 11.08 8.55 4.57
N LEU A 554 12.33 8.78 4.98
CA LEU A 554 13.01 8.07 6.05
C LEU A 554 12.86 8.86 7.36
N ASN A 555 12.38 8.22 8.43
CA ASN A 555 12.12 8.86 9.74
C ASN A 555 12.64 8.07 10.94
N HIS A 556 12.92 6.79 10.76
CA HIS A 556 13.33 5.88 11.83
C HIS A 556 14.74 5.37 11.59
N THR A 557 15.20 4.43 12.42
CA THR A 557 16.57 3.92 12.44
C THR A 557 17.60 5.02 12.66
N ILE A 558 17.27 6.01 13.48
CA ILE A 558 18.21 7.06 13.87
C ILE A 558 19.30 6.41 14.73
N ALA A 559 20.56 6.43 14.25
CA ALA A 559 21.68 5.88 14.98
C ALA A 559 22.07 6.77 16.17
N ASP A 560 22.93 6.25 17.05
CA ASP A 560 23.47 7.06 18.13
C ASP A 560 24.28 8.23 17.59
N ALA A 561 23.96 9.45 18.00
CA ALA A 561 24.67 10.63 17.54
C ALA A 561 26.15 10.63 17.97
N GLN A 562 26.48 9.87 19.02
CA GLN A 562 27.86 9.71 19.49
C GLN A 562 28.64 8.62 18.73
N SER A 563 27.97 7.77 17.95
CA SER A 563 28.67 6.73 17.21
C SER A 563 29.33 7.27 15.95
N ALA A 564 30.45 6.65 15.57
CA ALA A 564 31.14 6.99 14.33
C ALA A 564 30.21 6.74 13.14
N GLY A 565 29.94 7.80 12.37
CA GLY A 565 29.02 7.75 11.22
C GLY A 565 27.55 7.75 11.60
N GLY A 566 27.18 8.02 12.86
CA GLY A 566 25.78 8.17 13.29
C GLY A 566 25.12 9.48 12.86
N VAL A 567 25.91 10.51 12.55
CA VAL A 567 25.46 11.82 12.06
C VAL A 567 26.37 12.30 10.93
N LEU A 568 25.79 12.96 9.93
CA LEU A 568 26.56 13.65 8.88
C LEU A 568 27.40 14.80 9.45
N LYS A 569 28.63 14.92 8.96
CA LYS A 569 29.58 16.00 9.21
C LYS A 569 29.61 16.97 8.02
N CYS A 570 30.24 18.13 8.21
CA CYS A 570 30.34 19.16 7.18
C CYS A 570 30.94 18.61 5.87
N ALA A 571 32.03 17.86 5.95
CA ALA A 571 32.73 17.29 4.81
C ALA A 571 31.96 16.17 4.09
N ASP A 572 30.91 15.62 4.72
CA ASP A 572 30.05 14.66 4.02
C ASP A 572 29.27 15.37 2.91
N CYS A 573 28.84 16.63 3.12
CA CYS A 573 27.97 17.36 2.19
C CYS A 573 28.67 18.48 1.42
N HIS A 574 29.77 19.01 1.96
CA HIS A 574 30.51 20.13 1.37
C HIS A 574 31.83 19.67 0.76
N GLY A 575 32.22 20.30 -0.35
CA GLY A 575 33.49 20.02 -1.05
C GLY A 575 33.44 18.80 -1.99
N SER A 576 32.38 18.00 -1.94
CA SER A 576 32.15 16.86 -2.83
C SER A 576 30.67 16.74 -3.21
N THR A 577 30.38 16.10 -4.34
CA THR A 577 29.03 15.75 -4.79
C THR A 577 28.63 14.31 -4.45
N THR A 578 29.52 13.52 -3.84
CA THR A 578 29.28 12.09 -3.59
C THR A 578 28.09 11.82 -2.66
N ARG A 579 27.90 12.63 -1.61
CA ARG A 579 26.75 12.50 -0.71
C ARG A 579 25.55 13.30 -1.19
N ILE A 580 25.78 14.58 -1.49
CA ILE A 580 24.76 15.55 -1.88
C ILE A 580 25.35 16.44 -2.97
N ASP A 581 24.75 16.40 -4.16
CA ASP A 581 25.08 17.37 -5.21
C ASP A 581 24.28 18.67 -4.99
N LEU A 582 24.85 19.58 -4.19
CA LEU A 582 24.23 20.86 -3.86
C LEU A 582 23.97 21.71 -5.12
N LYS A 583 24.92 21.76 -6.04
CA LYS A 583 24.85 22.65 -7.21
C LYS A 583 23.96 22.05 -8.30
N GLY A 584 24.24 20.81 -8.72
CA GLY A 584 23.54 20.18 -9.83
C GLY A 584 22.16 19.67 -9.48
N GLN A 585 22.00 18.94 -8.36
CA GLN A 585 20.72 18.32 -8.01
C GLN A 585 19.82 19.18 -7.12
N LEU A 586 20.39 20.02 -6.27
CA LEU A 586 19.62 20.82 -5.31
C LEU A 586 19.48 22.30 -5.68
N GLY A 587 20.05 22.74 -6.81
CA GLY A 587 19.82 24.08 -7.37
C GLY A 587 20.59 25.22 -6.69
N TYR A 588 21.69 24.94 -5.98
CA TYR A 588 22.55 25.96 -5.39
C TYR A 588 23.58 26.58 -6.38
N SER A 589 23.49 26.27 -7.67
CA SER A 589 24.37 26.86 -8.69
C SER A 589 24.14 28.37 -8.84
N LEU A 590 25.16 29.09 -9.32
CA LEU A 590 24.99 30.46 -9.77
C LEU A 590 24.04 30.49 -10.98
N LYS A 591 23.26 31.56 -11.12
CA LYS A 591 22.37 31.78 -12.29
C LYS A 591 23.13 32.08 -13.58
N GLY A 592 24.44 32.29 -13.50
CA GLY A 592 25.32 32.58 -14.62
C GLY A 592 26.79 32.38 -14.25
N SER A 593 27.69 32.73 -15.18
CA SER A 593 29.14 32.71 -14.89
C SER A 593 29.48 33.68 -13.75
N SER A 594 30.59 33.43 -13.04
CA SER A 594 31.08 34.34 -11.99
C SER A 594 31.22 35.77 -12.50
N GLY A 595 31.84 35.95 -13.67
CA GLY A 595 31.97 37.27 -14.31
C GLY A 595 30.63 37.94 -14.56
N THR A 596 29.65 37.20 -15.07
CA THR A 596 28.29 37.72 -15.32
C THR A 596 27.59 38.14 -14.03
N VAL A 597 27.73 37.36 -12.95
CA VAL A 597 27.05 37.71 -11.70
C VAL A 597 27.73 38.86 -10.96
N CYS A 598 29.07 38.97 -11.03
CA CYS A 598 29.82 40.05 -10.37
C CYS A 598 29.52 41.43 -11.00
N THR A 599 29.46 41.50 -12.34
CA THR A 599 29.24 42.75 -13.09
C THR A 599 27.88 43.41 -12.87
N GLN A 600 26.97 42.76 -12.13
CA GLN A 600 25.74 43.38 -11.64
C GLN A 600 26.00 44.50 -10.60
N CYS A 601 27.16 44.50 -9.94
CA CYS A 601 27.46 45.45 -8.86
C CYS A 601 28.87 46.04 -8.95
N HIS A 602 29.86 45.26 -9.40
CA HIS A 602 31.27 45.67 -9.45
C HIS A 602 32.03 44.93 -10.56
N GLY A 603 33.30 45.26 -10.79
CA GLY A 603 34.15 44.53 -11.75
C GLY A 603 34.26 43.04 -11.43
N SER A 604 34.67 42.21 -12.40
CA SER A 604 34.87 40.78 -12.16
C SER A 604 35.97 40.56 -11.12
N GLU A 605 35.63 39.84 -10.05
CA GLU A 605 36.58 39.45 -8.98
C GLU A 605 36.63 37.93 -8.84
N THR A 606 37.73 37.43 -8.25
CA THR A 606 37.90 36.04 -7.84
C THR A 606 37.89 35.96 -6.32
N TRP A 607 37.22 34.93 -5.77
CA TRP A 607 37.24 34.64 -4.34
C TRP A 607 37.51 33.15 -4.11
N GLU A 608 38.17 32.84 -2.99
CA GLU A 608 38.52 31.47 -2.62
C GLU A 608 37.32 30.73 -2.02
N GLY A 609 36.54 30.11 -2.91
CA GLY A 609 35.49 29.17 -2.53
C GLY A 609 34.21 29.80 -1.99
N TYR A 610 33.30 28.95 -1.50
CA TYR A 610 31.96 29.35 -1.09
C TYR A 610 31.95 30.35 0.08
N ALA A 611 32.79 30.10 1.09
CA ALA A 611 32.75 30.81 2.36
C ALA A 611 33.11 32.30 2.21
N GLU A 612 34.15 32.60 1.44
CA GLU A 612 34.63 33.98 1.28
C GLU A 612 33.62 34.83 0.50
N GLY A 613 33.14 34.33 -0.64
CA GLY A 613 32.13 35.02 -1.42
C GLY A 613 30.83 35.29 -0.63
N HIS A 614 30.37 34.33 0.18
CA HIS A 614 29.16 34.51 0.99
C HIS A 614 29.38 35.39 2.21
N LYS A 615 30.58 35.41 2.79
CA LYS A 615 30.92 36.32 3.90
C LYS A 615 30.79 37.77 3.43
N VAL A 616 31.41 38.13 2.32
CA VAL A 616 31.34 39.49 1.78
C VAL A 616 29.91 39.84 1.37
N HIS A 617 29.32 39.08 0.44
CA HIS A 617 28.05 39.50 -0.17
C HIS A 617 26.85 39.33 0.75
N VAL A 618 26.79 38.21 1.48
CA VAL A 618 25.60 37.89 2.27
C VAL A 618 25.75 38.35 3.72
N THR A 619 26.90 38.15 4.35
CA THR A 619 27.09 38.49 5.76
C THR A 619 27.36 39.99 5.95
N GLU A 620 28.28 40.57 5.18
CA GLU A 620 28.72 41.97 5.34
C GLU A 620 27.83 42.94 4.56
N LYS A 621 27.64 42.71 3.25
CA LYS A 621 26.84 43.60 2.38
C LYS A 621 25.33 43.39 2.48
N LYS A 622 24.90 42.27 3.08
CA LYS A 622 23.49 41.88 3.22
C LYS A 622 22.75 41.75 1.89
N TYR A 623 23.41 41.32 0.83
CA TYR A 623 22.76 41.04 -0.45
C TYR A 623 22.00 39.73 -0.41
N ASP A 624 20.79 39.74 -0.99
CA ASP A 624 19.95 38.57 -1.14
C ASP A 624 20.55 37.58 -2.14
N CYS A 625 20.24 36.30 -1.95
CA CYS A 625 20.71 35.23 -2.83
C CYS A 625 20.33 35.45 -4.30
N SER A 626 19.24 36.17 -4.59
CA SER A 626 18.76 36.44 -5.96
C SER A 626 19.70 37.32 -6.80
N TRP A 627 20.64 38.02 -6.17
CA TRP A 627 21.73 38.66 -6.89
C TRP A 627 22.61 37.65 -7.65
N CYS A 628 22.88 36.48 -7.08
CA CYS A 628 23.82 35.50 -7.66
C CYS A 628 23.16 34.17 -8.10
N HIS A 629 21.97 33.88 -7.59
CA HIS A 629 21.25 32.62 -7.78
C HIS A 629 19.83 32.85 -8.29
N ASP A 630 19.17 31.78 -8.77
CA ASP A 630 17.76 31.80 -9.19
C ASP A 630 16.78 31.68 -8.01
N PHE A 631 17.24 31.97 -6.79
CA PHE A 631 16.44 31.89 -5.57
C PHE A 631 16.76 33.01 -4.60
N SER A 632 15.80 33.32 -3.72
CA SER A 632 15.96 34.28 -2.61
C SER A 632 15.87 33.60 -1.26
N ARG A 633 16.23 34.33 -0.19
CA ARG A 633 16.06 33.91 1.21
C ARG A 633 15.34 35.02 2.00
N PRO A 634 14.03 35.23 1.78
CA PRO A 634 13.30 36.35 2.37
C PRO A 634 13.35 36.37 3.89
N GLU A 635 13.41 35.20 4.53
CA GLU A 635 13.51 35.02 5.98
C GLU A 635 14.81 35.59 6.57
N ARG A 636 15.82 35.90 5.74
CA ARG A 636 17.08 36.51 6.16
C ARG A 636 17.08 38.04 6.09
N GLY A 637 16.02 38.67 5.57
CA GLY A 637 15.89 40.13 5.50
C GLY A 637 16.99 40.81 4.67
N LEU A 638 17.44 40.14 3.59
CA LEU A 638 18.53 40.62 2.74
C LEU A 638 18.03 41.61 1.67
N ARG A 639 18.94 42.45 1.17
CA ARG A 639 18.72 43.47 0.14
C ARG A 639 18.57 42.79 -1.24
N LYS A 640 17.40 42.94 -1.84
CA LYS A 640 17.10 42.41 -3.19
C LYS A 640 17.75 43.24 -4.30
N PRO A 641 17.88 42.67 -5.52
CA PRO A 641 18.19 43.38 -6.76
C PRO A 641 17.35 44.63 -7.01
#